data_AF-A0A1L8N3M2-F1
#
_entry.id   AF-A0A1L8N3M2-F1
#
_cell.length_a   1.000
_cell.length_b   1.000
_cell.length_c   1.000
_cell.angle_alpha   90.00
_cell.angle_beta   90.00
_cell.angle_gamma   90.00
#
_symmetry.space_group_name_H-M   'P 1'
#
loop_
_entity.id
_entity.type
_entity.pdbx_description
1 polymer ?
#
loop_
_entity_poly.entity_id
_entity_poly.type
_entity_poly.pdbx_seq_one_letter_code
_entity_poly.pdbx_strand_id
1 'polypeptide(L)'
;MISFKNNRRFSFLFLCFCFLPLFAMSESLSFSGLDLNSNNELLFSAKTSSGLYTWNNLYRATLINEKNEIAASKEDPTLLTCFPLKMDVFLEGRFLQIRNNDGVFLYSKNKKTLEKISSSSSLHNSPQNSAKIRDNLANISVSPNGKWICYFERTSPAKGKVLLSNTSTGGKFILAENAEFSFEEIPVIWCPDSSFVVYEKEGHLYFVNPKDAFAENLIDEKYRSIGPGNIGNVKWASSKKLVYISHDLVFSIMTNELYTRALYSELVGVGDICGRLPSAFDGKRDKFWINENCNRIVLVDNQHTLWYMELKKSDSDASYVKTLFSYPFVNVPGTAYNFNIFWSQSSSGEQIPIVWIELFRNGVKESYVYRLVKNTEENYAWFEALPLPSFVHDPQLSPNGKSLAFIANDFIGVYDLVGWKERARFSGENMVSFAWVDSNSMYVGGINTIQYWDYVSDNKNVILLSSANKYAWDGSTGRVLAECYAGNYFYNTETKTWEKTETVISRKTLSRNAFWRAFIDESRNNEYENAIYIRSLSGANTTKPLLQAFYTPDPESKKVALIFDALDNSDGISQILMVLNKYGLKATFFLNGEFIRRFPNVVKEISNSGHECASMFYTVANLTSDTFIPDKKYIMRGLARNEDEFYQLTGKELSLAWHAPSYVYSDIIEEASDEAGYSYVKSSVKTGDTNTIEKAARTGTPYISSGTIVENLAKEFEDKQIIPISCGLSYGTRPDYLYNKLDELVSALLGQGFKIVPVSDVIW
;
A
#
# COMPACT_ATOMS: atom_id res chain seq x y z
N MET A 1 36.80 1.12 14.90
CA MET A 1 36.79 1.44 16.34
C MET A 1 36.63 2.96 16.46
N ILE A 2 35.40 3.47 16.49
CA ILE A 2 35.14 4.91 16.56
C ILE A 2 34.12 5.16 17.67
N SER A 3 34.53 6.09 18.52
CA SER A 3 33.89 6.62 19.71
C SER A 3 32.59 7.34 19.38
N PHE A 4 31.48 6.88 19.96
CA PHE A 4 30.34 7.75 20.23
C PHE A 4 30.84 8.92 21.08
N LYS A 5 30.88 10.14 20.52
CA LYS A 5 31.09 11.36 21.32
C LYS A 5 29.85 11.53 22.21
N ASN A 6 29.98 10.95 23.39
CA ASN A 6 28.95 10.79 24.38
C ASN A 6 28.84 12.09 25.18
N ASN A 7 28.08 13.07 24.71
CA ASN A 7 27.61 14.16 25.56
C ASN A 7 26.26 13.78 26.15
N ARG A 8 26.35 13.04 27.28
CA ARG A 8 25.25 12.68 28.17
C ARG A 8 24.49 13.90 28.64
N ARG A 9 23.17 13.92 28.37
CA ARG A 9 22.10 14.00 29.38
C ARG A 9 20.84 13.31 28.83
N PHE A 10 20.87 11.98 28.74
CA PHE A 10 19.65 11.19 28.64
C PHE A 10 19.00 11.21 30.03
N SER A 11 18.08 12.15 30.24
CA SER A 11 17.15 12.07 31.37
C SER A 11 16.23 10.87 31.12
N PHE A 12 16.38 9.85 31.96
CA PHE A 12 15.40 8.77 32.12
C PHE A 12 14.06 9.40 32.54
N LEU A 13 13.17 9.60 31.58
CA LEU A 13 11.76 9.83 31.86
C LEU A 13 11.09 8.46 31.83
N PHE A 14 10.80 7.95 33.02
CA PHE A 14 9.86 6.86 33.26
C PHE A 14 8.53 7.23 32.57
N LEU A 15 8.30 6.73 31.37
CA LEU A 15 6.98 6.77 30.75
C LEU A 15 6.21 5.55 31.26
N CYS A 16 5.23 5.81 32.13
CA CYS A 16 4.22 4.84 32.51
C CYS A 16 3.65 4.17 31.26
N PHE A 17 3.82 2.86 31.16
CA PHE A 17 3.12 2.00 30.22
C PHE A 17 1.62 2.03 30.57
N CYS A 18 0.88 2.97 29.98
CA CYS A 18 -0.55 2.78 29.79
C CYS A 18 -0.71 1.76 28.66
N PHE A 19 -0.83 0.49 29.03
CA PHE A 19 -1.37 -0.56 28.16
C PHE A 19 -2.78 -0.15 27.72
N LEU A 20 -2.89 0.48 26.55
CA LEU A 20 -4.14 0.46 25.80
C LEU A 20 -4.17 -0.89 25.08
N PRO A 21 -5.16 -1.77 25.35
CA PRO A 21 -5.30 -2.97 24.58
C PRO A 21 -5.78 -2.57 23.19
N LEU A 22 -4.88 -2.63 22.20
CA LEU A 22 -5.20 -2.62 20.78
C LEU A 22 -5.91 -3.94 20.46
N PHE A 23 -7.17 -4.06 20.86
CA PHE A 23 -8.06 -5.04 20.26
C PHE A 23 -8.36 -4.53 18.85
N ALA A 24 -7.70 -5.14 17.86
CA ALA A 24 -8.15 -5.09 16.48
C ALA A 24 -9.47 -5.89 16.41
N MET A 25 -10.57 -5.28 16.83
CA MET A 25 -11.89 -5.74 16.40
C MET A 25 -11.95 -5.55 14.90
N SER A 26 -12.42 -6.57 14.19
CA SER A 26 -13.02 -6.39 12.86
C SER A 26 -14.10 -5.32 13.04
N GLU A 27 -13.82 -4.08 12.62
CA GLU A 27 -14.79 -2.99 12.73
C GLU A 27 -15.86 -3.22 11.65
N SER A 28 -16.94 -3.88 12.03
CA SER A 28 -18.14 -4.00 11.18
C SER A 28 -18.73 -2.60 10.92
N LEU A 29 -19.30 -2.43 9.73
CA LEU A 29 -19.91 -1.15 9.33
C LEU A 29 -21.09 -0.84 10.26
N SER A 30 -21.18 0.40 10.75
CA SER A 30 -22.25 0.83 11.65
C SER A 30 -22.89 2.14 11.24
N PHE A 31 -24.20 2.26 11.51
CA PHE A 31 -25.03 3.37 11.08
C PHE A 31 -25.50 4.22 12.26
N SER A 32 -25.67 5.52 12.02
CA SER A 32 -26.14 6.47 13.01
C SER A 32 -26.77 7.73 12.40
N GLY A 33 -27.26 8.62 13.26
CA GLY A 33 -27.64 10.00 12.89
C GLY A 33 -28.80 10.11 11.89
N LEU A 34 -29.89 9.36 12.09
CA LEU A 34 -31.05 9.41 11.19
C LEU A 34 -31.70 10.81 11.16
N ASP A 35 -31.93 11.36 9.97
CA ASP A 35 -32.77 12.56 9.78
C ASP A 35 -33.65 12.46 8.53
N LEU A 36 -34.95 12.34 8.76
CA LEU A 36 -36.00 12.15 7.76
C LEU A 36 -36.73 13.47 7.50
N ASN A 37 -36.79 13.89 6.23
CA ASN A 37 -37.55 15.07 5.81
C ASN A 37 -39.01 14.74 5.42
N SER A 38 -39.78 15.79 5.08
CA SER A 38 -41.17 15.66 4.62
C SER A 38 -41.29 15.06 3.21
N ASN A 39 -40.22 15.05 2.42
CA ASN A 39 -40.18 14.54 1.05
C ASN A 39 -39.81 13.05 1.00
N ASN A 40 -39.85 12.35 2.14
CA ASN A 40 -39.49 10.94 2.27
C ASN A 40 -38.02 10.63 1.94
N GLU A 41 -37.13 11.56 2.28
CA GLU A 41 -35.70 11.41 2.13
C GLU A 41 -35.01 11.33 3.48
N LEU A 42 -34.14 10.34 3.61
CA LEU A 42 -33.42 10.03 4.84
C LEU A 42 -31.95 10.39 4.68
N LEU A 43 -31.43 11.17 5.63
CA LEU A 43 -30.00 11.28 5.87
C LEU A 43 -29.57 10.30 6.95
N PHE A 44 -28.39 9.72 6.78
CA PHE A 44 -27.77 8.87 7.78
C PHE A 44 -26.25 8.83 7.60
N SER A 45 -25.56 8.48 8.68
CA SER A 45 -24.12 8.32 8.72
C SER A 45 -23.77 6.84 8.69
N ALA A 46 -22.72 6.49 7.96
CA ALA A 46 -22.07 5.17 8.05
C ALA A 46 -20.62 5.36 8.52
N LYS A 47 -20.28 4.75 9.66
CA LYS A 47 -18.92 4.71 10.19
C LYS A 47 -18.13 3.66 9.42
N THR A 48 -17.06 4.07 8.75
CA THR A 48 -16.15 3.22 7.96
C THR A 48 -14.73 3.39 8.46
N SER A 49 -13.90 2.36 8.27
CA SER A 49 -12.46 2.45 8.50
C SER A 49 -11.65 1.85 7.35
N SER A 50 -10.40 2.31 7.23
CA SER A 50 -9.40 1.80 6.30
C SER A 50 -8.00 2.14 6.83
N GLY A 51 -7.20 1.10 7.08
CA GLY A 51 -5.89 1.26 7.72
C GLY A 51 -6.01 1.91 9.10
N LEU A 52 -5.37 3.08 9.27
CA LEU A 52 -5.35 3.83 10.54
C LEU A 52 -6.50 4.84 10.67
N TYR A 53 -7.33 4.98 9.63
CA TYR A 53 -8.35 6.02 9.56
C TYR A 53 -9.75 5.45 9.77
N THR A 54 -10.54 6.15 10.57
CA THR A 54 -11.95 5.86 10.81
C THR A 54 -12.74 7.15 10.61
N TRP A 55 -13.78 7.13 9.78
CA TRP A 55 -14.56 8.32 9.43
C TRP A 55 -16.04 8.02 9.26
N ASN A 56 -16.84 9.09 9.18
CA ASN A 56 -18.28 9.04 9.01
C ASN A 56 -18.69 9.54 7.62
N ASN A 57 -19.12 8.62 6.76
CA ASN A 57 -19.71 8.97 5.48
C ASN A 57 -21.17 9.42 5.66
N LEU A 58 -21.56 10.50 4.99
CA LEU A 58 -22.95 10.97 4.98
C LEU A 58 -23.65 10.51 3.70
N TYR A 59 -24.79 9.84 3.86
CA TYR A 59 -25.62 9.37 2.75
C TYR A 59 -27.00 10.00 2.76
N ARG A 60 -27.59 10.09 1.56
CA ARG A 60 -29.01 10.40 1.32
C ARG A 60 -29.68 9.21 0.64
N ALA A 61 -30.79 8.75 1.21
CA ALA A 61 -31.64 7.74 0.59
C ALA A 61 -33.06 8.27 0.34
N THR A 62 -33.62 7.90 -0.80
CA THR A 62 -35.04 8.14 -1.11
C THR A 62 -35.85 6.90 -0.73
N LEU A 63 -36.92 7.10 0.05
CA LEU A 63 -37.75 6.00 0.54
C LEU A 63 -38.91 5.71 -0.42
N ILE A 64 -39.20 4.42 -0.62
CA ILE A 64 -40.29 3.95 -1.49
C ILE A 64 -41.25 3.01 -0.75
N ASN A 65 -42.53 2.99 -1.15
CA ASN A 65 -43.59 2.15 -0.57
C ASN A 65 -44.15 1.16 -1.60
N GLU A 66 -43.31 0.27 -2.12
CA GLU A 66 -43.75 -0.77 -3.07
C GLU A 66 -44.02 -2.10 -2.34
N LYS A 67 -45.17 -2.73 -2.62
CA LYS A 67 -45.62 -3.93 -1.89
C LYS A 67 -44.66 -5.12 -2.02
N ASN A 68 -43.97 -5.26 -3.16
CA ASN A 68 -43.16 -6.45 -3.48
C ASN A 68 -41.65 -6.26 -3.21
N GLU A 69 -41.22 -5.07 -2.80
CA GLU A 69 -39.80 -4.79 -2.56
C GLU A 69 -39.33 -5.30 -1.19
N ILE A 70 -38.12 -5.82 -1.10
CA ILE A 70 -37.55 -6.31 0.17
C ILE A 70 -36.95 -5.16 0.99
N ALA A 71 -36.43 -4.14 0.31
CA ALA A 71 -35.81 -2.97 0.90
C ALA A 71 -36.73 -1.74 0.84
N ALA A 72 -36.44 -0.75 1.68
CA ALA A 72 -37.17 0.53 1.71
C ALA A 72 -36.57 1.61 0.80
N SER A 73 -35.45 1.31 0.13
CA SER A 73 -34.88 2.13 -0.95
C SER A 73 -34.66 1.27 -2.19
N LYS A 74 -34.96 1.84 -3.38
CA LYS A 74 -34.82 1.17 -4.67
C LYS A 74 -33.41 1.30 -5.25
N GLU A 75 -32.78 2.42 -4.98
CA GLU A 75 -31.45 2.78 -5.48
C GLU A 75 -30.48 2.80 -4.29
N ASP A 76 -29.21 2.63 -4.59
CA ASP A 76 -28.18 2.80 -3.57
C ASP A 76 -28.19 4.24 -3.04
N PRO A 77 -28.10 4.43 -1.71
CA PRO A 77 -28.00 5.75 -1.10
C PRO A 77 -26.88 6.58 -1.73
N THR A 78 -27.20 7.83 -2.04
CA THR A 78 -26.24 8.78 -2.61
C THR A 78 -25.27 9.25 -1.53
N LEU A 79 -23.99 9.00 -1.74
CA LEU A 79 -22.92 9.53 -0.90
C LEU A 79 -22.78 11.05 -1.08
N LEU A 80 -22.73 11.80 0.01
CA LEU A 80 -22.59 13.27 0.04
C LEU A 80 -21.20 13.74 0.50
N THR A 81 -20.41 12.88 1.14
CA THR A 81 -19.01 13.15 1.55
C THR A 81 -18.02 12.46 0.61
N CYS A 82 -16.75 12.83 0.65
CA CYS A 82 -15.73 12.20 -0.18
C CYS A 82 -14.42 12.09 0.61
N PHE A 83 -14.15 10.91 1.18
CA PHE A 83 -12.96 10.72 2.01
C PHE A 83 -11.67 10.60 1.17
N PRO A 84 -10.56 11.28 1.51
CA PRO A 84 -9.38 11.37 0.64
C PRO A 84 -8.30 10.32 0.96
N LEU A 85 -8.58 9.02 0.78
CA LEU A 85 -7.54 7.98 1.02
C LEU A 85 -6.34 8.13 0.08
N LYS A 86 -6.58 8.42 -1.20
CA LYS A 86 -5.53 8.82 -2.16
C LYS A 86 -6.00 10.02 -2.98
N MET A 87 -5.06 10.88 -3.34
CA MET A 87 -5.31 12.06 -4.16
C MET A 87 -4.25 12.24 -5.23
N ASP A 88 -4.66 12.63 -6.43
CA ASP A 88 -3.78 12.92 -7.56
C ASP A 88 -4.26 14.17 -8.29
N VAL A 89 -3.31 14.96 -8.78
CA VAL A 89 -3.60 16.22 -9.46
C VAL A 89 -3.31 16.11 -10.95
N PHE A 90 -4.26 16.56 -11.77
CA PHE A 90 -4.09 16.62 -13.22
C PHE A 90 -4.18 18.05 -13.75
N LEU A 91 -3.52 18.24 -14.90
CA LEU A 91 -3.58 19.47 -15.68
C LEU A 91 -3.31 20.73 -14.85
N GLU A 92 -2.18 20.74 -14.12
CA GLU A 92 -1.71 21.87 -13.33
C GLU A 92 -2.73 22.31 -12.26
N GLY A 93 -3.33 21.35 -11.53
CA GLY A 93 -4.28 21.65 -10.45
C GLY A 93 -5.74 21.79 -10.86
N ARG A 94 -6.05 21.73 -12.16
CA ARG A 94 -7.42 21.93 -12.66
C ARG A 94 -8.37 20.79 -12.31
N PHE A 95 -7.82 19.59 -12.16
CA PHE A 95 -8.58 18.43 -11.71
C PHE A 95 -7.88 17.76 -10.53
N LEU A 96 -8.67 17.33 -9.55
CA LEU A 96 -8.24 16.55 -8.41
C LEU A 96 -8.98 15.21 -8.46
N GLN A 97 -8.24 14.12 -8.61
CA GLN A 97 -8.78 12.78 -8.42
C GLN A 97 -8.69 12.41 -6.94
N ILE A 98 -9.76 11.84 -6.42
CA ILE A 98 -9.88 11.39 -5.03
C ILE A 98 -10.32 9.92 -5.08
N ARG A 99 -9.66 9.05 -4.33
CA ARG A 99 -9.90 7.61 -4.39
C ARG A 99 -10.10 7.06 -3.00
N ASN A 100 -11.16 6.27 -2.81
CA ASN A 100 -11.51 5.67 -1.52
C ASN A 100 -12.36 4.39 -1.69
N ASN A 101 -12.89 3.89 -0.56
CA ASN A 101 -13.74 2.69 -0.52
C ASN A 101 -15.06 2.85 -1.30
N ASP A 102 -15.52 4.07 -1.53
CA ASP A 102 -16.75 4.38 -2.27
C ASP A 102 -16.49 4.73 -3.74
N GLY A 103 -15.25 4.66 -4.22
CA GLY A 103 -14.92 4.80 -5.64
C GLY A 103 -13.79 5.76 -5.94
N VAL A 104 -13.65 6.04 -7.23
CA VAL A 104 -12.79 7.10 -7.78
C VAL A 104 -13.66 8.29 -8.15
N PHE A 105 -13.31 9.45 -7.63
CA PHE A 105 -13.99 10.73 -7.84
C PHE A 105 -13.06 11.70 -8.54
N LEU A 106 -13.61 12.59 -9.36
CA LEU A 106 -12.88 13.64 -10.05
C LEU A 106 -13.55 14.98 -9.79
N TYR A 107 -12.84 15.85 -9.07
CA TYR A 107 -13.22 17.22 -8.84
C TYR A 107 -12.64 18.13 -9.93
N SER A 108 -13.47 19.01 -10.49
CA SER A 108 -13.05 20.06 -11.42
C SER A 108 -13.00 21.41 -10.70
N LYS A 109 -11.81 22.03 -10.62
CA LYS A 109 -11.64 23.36 -10.02
C LYS A 109 -12.43 24.45 -10.74
N ASN A 110 -12.50 24.38 -12.06
CA ASN A 110 -13.17 25.40 -12.89
C ASN A 110 -14.69 25.33 -12.77
N LYS A 111 -15.25 24.12 -12.84
CA LYS A 111 -16.70 23.90 -12.74
C LYS A 111 -17.19 23.84 -11.29
N LYS A 112 -16.28 23.62 -10.34
CA LYS A 112 -16.56 23.28 -8.94
C LYS A 112 -17.47 22.05 -8.78
N THR A 113 -17.35 21.10 -9.70
CA THR A 113 -18.18 19.88 -9.75
C THR A 113 -17.38 18.66 -9.31
N LEU A 114 -18.06 17.70 -8.67
CA LEU A 114 -17.53 16.39 -8.35
C LEU A 114 -18.25 15.30 -9.16
N GLU A 115 -17.50 14.46 -9.85
CA GLU A 115 -18.04 13.33 -10.62
C GLU A 115 -17.46 12.01 -10.11
N LYS A 116 -18.28 10.97 -10.01
CA LYS A 116 -17.84 9.61 -9.64
C LYS A 116 -17.55 8.82 -10.93
N ILE A 117 -16.33 8.31 -11.06
CA ILE A 117 -15.82 7.61 -12.26
C ILE A 117 -15.97 6.09 -12.12
N SER A 118 -15.75 5.53 -10.92
CA SER A 118 -15.88 4.08 -10.66
C SER A 118 -16.94 3.78 -9.60
N SER A 119 -17.58 2.61 -9.70
CA SER A 119 -18.69 2.19 -8.84
C SER A 119 -18.29 1.06 -7.87
N SER A 120 -17.74 1.45 -6.72
CA SER A 120 -17.82 0.66 -5.48
C SER A 120 -18.70 1.39 -4.45
N SER A 121 -19.01 0.73 -3.34
CA SER A 121 -19.75 1.33 -2.23
C SER A 121 -19.34 0.67 -0.92
N SER A 122 -18.97 1.46 0.09
CA SER A 122 -18.67 0.93 1.43
C SER A 122 -19.90 0.34 2.13
N LEU A 123 -21.12 0.62 1.64
CA LEU A 123 -22.36 0.06 2.17
C LEU A 123 -22.54 -1.43 1.90
N HIS A 124 -21.81 -2.01 0.95
CA HIS A 124 -21.90 -3.42 0.55
C HIS A 124 -20.65 -4.18 0.99
N ASN A 125 -20.64 -4.73 2.19
CA ASN A 125 -19.50 -5.49 2.69
C ASN A 125 -19.52 -6.92 2.13
N SER A 126 -18.76 -7.16 1.06
CA SER A 126 -18.59 -8.49 0.46
C SER A 126 -17.15 -8.67 -0.05
N PRO A 127 -16.66 -9.91 -0.21
CA PRO A 127 -15.33 -10.16 -0.76
C PRO A 127 -15.13 -9.49 -2.13
N GLN A 128 -16.10 -9.61 -3.04
CA GLN A 128 -15.99 -9.03 -4.38
C GLN A 128 -15.98 -7.50 -4.34
N ASN A 129 -16.73 -6.88 -3.43
CA ASN A 129 -16.67 -5.44 -3.26
C ASN A 129 -15.33 -4.99 -2.64
N SER A 130 -14.76 -5.78 -1.73
CA SER A 130 -13.41 -5.55 -1.18
C SER A 130 -12.33 -5.57 -2.28
N ALA A 131 -12.43 -6.49 -3.24
CA ALA A 131 -11.56 -6.51 -4.42
C ALA A 131 -11.73 -5.25 -5.29
N LYS A 132 -12.98 -4.79 -5.52
CA LYS A 132 -13.23 -3.53 -6.25
C LYS A 132 -12.70 -2.30 -5.51
N ILE A 133 -12.83 -2.26 -4.18
CA ILE A 133 -12.25 -1.22 -3.33
C ILE A 133 -10.74 -1.18 -3.53
N ARG A 134 -10.10 -2.36 -3.53
CA ARG A 134 -8.67 -2.45 -3.79
C ARG A 134 -8.29 -1.90 -5.16
N ASP A 135 -9.06 -2.21 -6.19
CA ASP A 135 -8.86 -1.72 -7.56
C ASP A 135 -8.92 -0.18 -7.63
N ASN A 136 -9.86 0.45 -6.91
CA ASN A 136 -9.94 1.92 -6.85
C ASN A 136 -8.68 2.55 -6.23
N LEU A 137 -8.02 1.85 -5.31
CA LEU A 137 -6.83 2.29 -4.60
C LEU A 137 -5.52 1.89 -5.28
N ALA A 138 -5.57 1.25 -6.46
CA ALA A 138 -4.39 0.93 -7.26
C ALA A 138 -3.60 2.19 -7.61
N ASN A 139 -2.26 2.18 -7.53
CA ASN A 139 -1.45 3.35 -7.86
C ASN A 139 -1.54 3.72 -9.33
N ILE A 140 -1.34 5.00 -9.60
CA ILE A 140 -1.14 5.56 -10.92
C ILE A 140 0.16 6.35 -10.92
N SER A 141 0.76 6.55 -12.09
CA SER A 141 1.97 7.35 -12.25
C SER A 141 1.65 8.58 -13.09
N VAL A 142 1.57 9.74 -12.44
CA VAL A 142 1.23 11.02 -13.07
C VAL A 142 2.49 11.75 -13.49
N SER A 143 2.52 12.30 -14.71
CA SER A 143 3.64 13.14 -15.14
C SER A 143 3.74 14.41 -14.28
N PRO A 144 4.94 14.99 -14.06
CA PRO A 144 5.10 16.20 -13.23
C PRO A 144 4.18 17.38 -13.57
N ASN A 145 3.77 17.53 -14.85
CA ASN A 145 2.83 18.56 -15.29
C ASN A 145 1.35 18.13 -15.30
N GLY A 146 1.03 16.89 -14.91
CA GLY A 146 -0.33 16.34 -14.86
C GLY A 146 -1.02 16.16 -16.22
N LYS A 147 -0.30 16.26 -17.35
CA LYS A 147 -0.86 16.09 -18.71
C LYS A 147 -0.96 14.62 -19.12
N TRP A 148 -0.21 13.75 -18.46
CA TRP A 148 -0.11 12.35 -18.80
C TRP A 148 -0.24 11.49 -17.54
N ILE A 149 -0.86 10.33 -17.70
CA ILE A 149 -0.94 9.32 -16.66
C ILE A 149 -0.54 7.97 -17.23
N CYS A 150 0.17 7.19 -16.43
CA CYS A 150 0.39 5.78 -16.68
C CYS A 150 -0.32 4.95 -15.61
N TYR A 151 -1.02 3.90 -16.02
CA TYR A 151 -1.75 3.01 -15.11
C TYR A 151 -1.94 1.64 -15.75
N PHE A 152 -2.31 0.66 -14.92
CA PHE A 152 -2.63 -0.68 -15.40
C PHE A 152 -4.09 -0.81 -15.83
N GLU A 153 -4.31 -1.46 -16.97
CA GLU A 153 -5.58 -2.12 -17.30
C GLU A 153 -5.39 -3.62 -17.06
N ARG A 154 -5.97 -4.14 -15.96
CA ARG A 154 -5.78 -5.53 -15.55
C ARG A 154 -6.42 -6.49 -16.55
N THR A 155 -5.68 -7.51 -17.00
CA THR A 155 -6.16 -8.54 -17.94
C THR A 155 -6.36 -9.88 -17.25
N SER A 156 -5.65 -10.14 -16.17
CA SER A 156 -5.76 -11.33 -15.31
C SER A 156 -5.27 -10.99 -13.89
N PRO A 157 -5.37 -11.88 -12.89
CA PRO A 157 -5.01 -11.58 -11.51
C PRO A 157 -3.63 -10.95 -11.29
N ALA A 158 -2.61 -11.39 -12.04
CA ALA A 158 -1.23 -10.92 -11.92
C ALA A 158 -0.65 -10.36 -13.25
N LYS A 159 -1.47 -10.15 -14.28
CA LYS A 159 -1.06 -9.51 -15.55
C LYS A 159 -1.98 -8.36 -15.95
N GLY A 160 -1.42 -7.43 -16.72
CA GLY A 160 -2.16 -6.31 -17.27
C GLY A 160 -1.42 -5.57 -18.38
N LYS A 161 -2.14 -4.63 -18.98
CA LYS A 161 -1.58 -3.67 -19.93
C LYS A 161 -1.11 -2.43 -19.17
N VAL A 162 0.10 -1.96 -19.46
CA VAL A 162 0.55 -0.63 -19.01
C VAL A 162 0.12 0.37 -20.06
N LEU A 163 -0.79 1.28 -19.68
CA LEU A 163 -1.33 2.30 -20.56
C LEU A 163 -0.70 3.65 -20.25
N LEU A 164 -0.34 4.40 -21.28
CA LEU A 164 -0.13 5.84 -21.25
C LEU A 164 -1.40 6.53 -21.72
N SER A 165 -1.94 7.48 -20.96
CA SER A 165 -3.12 8.25 -21.34
C SER A 165 -2.93 9.75 -21.24
N ASN A 166 -3.53 10.46 -22.19
CA ASN A 166 -3.63 11.92 -22.18
C ASN A 166 -4.78 12.36 -21.27
N THR A 167 -4.50 13.13 -20.22
CA THR A 167 -5.53 13.53 -19.24
C THR A 167 -6.54 14.53 -19.79
N SER A 168 -6.26 15.19 -20.91
CA SER A 168 -7.18 16.12 -21.56
C SER A 168 -8.11 15.44 -22.56
N THR A 169 -7.59 14.52 -23.37
CA THR A 169 -8.34 13.89 -24.47
C THR A 169 -8.87 12.51 -24.14
N GLY A 170 -8.34 11.85 -23.09
CA GLY A 170 -8.63 10.46 -22.79
C GLY A 170 -8.01 9.46 -23.77
N GLY A 171 -7.21 9.92 -24.73
CA GLY A 171 -6.49 9.04 -25.66
C GLY A 171 -5.60 8.07 -24.89
N LYS A 172 -5.54 6.81 -25.34
CA LYS A 172 -4.77 5.73 -24.71
C LYS A 172 -3.72 5.18 -25.68
N PHE A 173 -2.53 4.93 -25.19
CA PHE A 173 -1.42 4.27 -25.90
C PHE A 173 -0.92 3.12 -25.03
N ILE A 174 -0.70 1.94 -25.62
CA ILE A 174 -0.26 0.76 -24.88
C ILE A 174 1.27 0.74 -24.86
N LEU A 175 1.86 0.88 -23.66
CA LEU A 175 3.30 0.79 -23.46
C LEU A 175 3.74 -0.69 -23.38
N ALA A 176 2.99 -1.52 -22.66
CA ALA A 176 3.25 -2.95 -22.53
C ALA A 176 1.93 -3.73 -22.47
N GLU A 177 1.82 -4.83 -23.21
CA GLU A 177 0.57 -5.62 -23.33
C GLU A 177 0.40 -6.69 -22.24
N ASN A 178 1.51 -7.30 -21.80
CA ASN A 178 1.50 -8.43 -20.86
C ASN A 178 2.48 -8.20 -19.69
N ALA A 179 2.38 -7.04 -19.07
CA ALA A 179 3.22 -6.66 -17.95
C ALA A 179 2.78 -7.37 -16.66
N GLU A 180 3.71 -7.56 -15.72
CA GLU A 180 3.38 -8.04 -14.38
C GLU A 180 2.57 -6.97 -13.65
N PHE A 181 1.31 -7.28 -13.35
CA PHE A 181 0.42 -6.36 -12.65
C PHE A 181 0.93 -6.14 -11.22
N SER A 182 0.84 -4.89 -10.78
CA SER A 182 1.06 -4.49 -9.40
C SER A 182 0.09 -3.39 -9.06
N PHE A 183 -0.49 -3.48 -7.86
CA PHE A 183 -1.32 -2.40 -7.36
C PHE A 183 -0.51 -1.22 -6.82
N GLU A 184 0.78 -1.40 -6.51
CA GLU A 184 1.60 -0.37 -5.86
C GLU A 184 2.65 0.24 -6.80
N GLU A 185 3.13 -0.52 -7.78
CA GLU A 185 4.23 -0.09 -8.64
C GLU A 185 3.80 -0.09 -10.10
N ILE A 186 3.84 1.08 -10.74
CA ILE A 186 3.73 1.18 -12.19
C ILE A 186 5.15 1.17 -12.75
N PRO A 187 5.50 0.28 -13.70
CA PRO A 187 6.88 0.11 -14.15
C PRO A 187 7.28 1.18 -15.18
N VAL A 188 7.15 2.44 -14.76
CA VAL A 188 7.49 3.63 -15.53
C VAL A 188 8.18 4.67 -14.66
N ILE A 189 9.02 5.51 -15.28
CA ILE A 189 9.60 6.67 -14.62
C ILE A 189 9.57 7.90 -15.53
N TRP A 190 9.00 8.98 -15.01
CA TRP A 190 8.84 10.24 -15.72
C TRP A 190 10.11 11.08 -15.68
N CYS A 191 10.48 11.66 -16.82
CA CYS A 191 11.44 12.75 -16.86
C CYS A 191 10.90 13.94 -16.04
N PRO A 192 11.71 14.64 -15.23
CA PRO A 192 11.25 15.74 -14.37
C PRO A 192 10.48 16.86 -15.09
N ASP A 193 10.74 17.09 -16.38
CA ASP A 193 10.04 18.08 -17.20
C ASP A 193 8.87 17.49 -18.02
N SER A 194 8.53 16.21 -17.80
CA SER A 194 7.51 15.45 -18.52
C SER A 194 7.76 15.26 -20.03
N SER A 195 8.99 15.47 -20.52
CA SER A 195 9.35 15.30 -21.94
C SER A 195 9.36 13.84 -22.38
N PHE A 196 9.76 12.94 -21.49
CA PHE A 196 9.85 11.50 -21.73
C PHE A 196 9.28 10.70 -20.57
N VAL A 197 8.79 9.51 -20.90
CA VAL A 197 8.57 8.42 -19.93
C VAL A 197 9.42 7.23 -20.35
N VAL A 198 10.14 6.65 -19.39
CA VAL A 198 10.81 5.36 -19.55
C VAL A 198 9.88 4.29 -19.00
N TYR A 199 9.76 3.17 -19.68
CA TYR A 199 8.88 2.06 -19.30
C TYR A 199 9.57 0.71 -19.50
N GLU A 200 9.13 -0.26 -18.72
CA GLU A 200 9.56 -1.66 -18.84
C GLU A 200 8.60 -2.46 -19.71
N LYS A 201 9.16 -3.33 -20.55
CA LYS A 201 8.43 -4.33 -21.32
C LYS A 201 9.32 -5.54 -21.53
N GLU A 202 8.87 -6.72 -21.10
CA GLU A 202 9.52 -8.02 -21.34
C GLU A 202 11.02 -8.04 -20.96
N GLY A 203 11.35 -7.49 -19.78
CA GLY A 203 12.73 -7.44 -19.27
C GLY A 203 13.65 -6.50 -20.06
N HIS A 204 13.08 -5.56 -20.81
CA HIS A 204 13.78 -4.50 -21.50
C HIS A 204 13.19 -3.13 -21.17
N LEU A 205 14.05 -2.12 -21.26
CA LEU A 205 13.71 -0.73 -21.02
C LEU A 205 13.58 0.04 -22.33
N TYR A 206 12.52 0.82 -22.41
CA TYR A 206 12.18 1.65 -23.56
C TYR A 206 11.81 3.05 -23.10
N PHE A 207 11.88 4.02 -24.00
CA PHE A 207 11.39 5.38 -23.74
C PHE A 207 10.43 5.84 -24.81
N VAL A 208 9.57 6.80 -24.48
CA VAL A 208 8.73 7.47 -25.45
C VAL A 208 8.49 8.92 -25.02
N ASN A 209 8.46 9.83 -25.99
CA ASN A 209 7.90 11.16 -25.75
C ASN A 209 6.36 11.03 -25.78
N PRO A 210 5.65 11.37 -24.70
CA PRO A 210 4.20 11.18 -24.63
C PRO A 210 3.42 11.90 -25.73
N LYS A 211 3.95 13.01 -26.27
CA LYS A 211 3.31 13.71 -27.39
C LYS A 211 3.37 12.89 -28.67
N ASP A 212 4.50 12.25 -28.92
CA ASP A 212 4.76 11.45 -30.12
C ASP A 212 4.03 10.10 -30.07
N ALA A 213 3.76 9.58 -28.86
CA ALA A 213 3.04 8.32 -28.65
C ALA A 213 1.64 8.29 -29.30
N PHE A 214 1.02 9.45 -29.52
CA PHE A 214 -0.30 9.58 -30.16
C PHE A 214 -0.22 10.07 -31.62
N ALA A 215 0.99 10.21 -32.18
CA ALA A 215 1.18 10.62 -33.57
C ALA A 215 1.10 9.41 -34.52
N GLU A 216 0.68 9.63 -35.76
CA GLU A 216 0.59 8.57 -36.78
C GLU A 216 1.96 7.94 -37.11
N ASN A 217 3.04 8.71 -37.01
CA ASN A 217 4.40 8.30 -37.38
C ASN A 217 5.30 8.10 -36.15
N LEU A 218 4.86 7.32 -35.16
CA LEU A 218 5.70 6.95 -34.03
C LEU A 218 6.89 6.11 -34.49
N ILE A 219 8.09 6.49 -34.04
CA ILE A 219 9.31 5.71 -34.28
C ILE A 219 9.15 4.32 -33.66
N ASP A 220 9.50 3.29 -34.44
CA ASP A 220 9.48 1.88 -34.02
C ASP A 220 10.19 1.68 -32.68
N GLU A 221 9.60 0.86 -31.81
CA GLU A 221 10.06 0.61 -30.44
C GLU A 221 11.50 0.11 -30.37
N LYS A 222 11.98 -0.64 -31.37
CA LYS A 222 13.39 -1.09 -31.42
C LYS A 222 14.38 0.08 -31.47
N TYR A 223 13.99 1.22 -32.05
CA TYR A 223 14.79 2.45 -32.09
C TYR A 223 14.47 3.40 -30.92
N ARG A 224 13.78 2.88 -29.90
CA ARG A 224 13.48 3.54 -28.63
C ARG A 224 13.91 2.68 -27.43
N SER A 225 14.77 1.69 -27.66
CA SER A 225 15.31 0.82 -26.63
C SER A 225 16.50 1.45 -25.92
N ILE A 226 16.59 1.23 -24.60
CA ILE A 226 17.73 1.61 -23.76
C ILE A 226 18.64 0.40 -23.54
N GLY A 227 18.05 -0.75 -23.16
CA GLY A 227 18.78 -1.97 -22.88
C GLY A 227 17.98 -2.96 -22.03
N PRO A 228 18.57 -4.13 -21.70
CA PRO A 228 17.96 -5.14 -20.84
C PRO A 228 17.87 -4.65 -19.38
N GLY A 229 16.79 -5.02 -18.69
CA GLY A 229 16.58 -4.66 -17.29
C GLY A 229 15.12 -4.37 -16.98
N ASN A 230 14.88 -3.97 -15.73
CA ASN A 230 13.56 -3.53 -15.25
C ASN A 230 13.61 -2.05 -14.87
N ILE A 231 12.47 -1.46 -14.49
CA ILE A 231 12.41 -0.04 -14.16
C ILE A 231 13.36 0.38 -13.02
N GLY A 232 13.75 -0.54 -12.14
CA GLY A 232 14.72 -0.32 -11.08
C GLY A 232 16.14 -0.03 -11.59
N ASN A 233 16.47 -0.39 -12.83
CA ASN A 233 17.76 -0.12 -13.47
C ASN A 233 17.94 1.32 -13.95
N VAL A 234 16.92 2.18 -13.87
CA VAL A 234 16.98 3.56 -14.39
C VAL A 234 16.54 4.62 -13.39
N LYS A 235 17.23 5.77 -13.42
CA LYS A 235 16.83 6.98 -12.70
C LYS A 235 17.16 8.24 -13.49
N TRP A 236 16.24 9.20 -13.48
CA TRP A 236 16.54 10.55 -13.96
C TRP A 236 17.38 11.29 -12.94
N ALA A 237 18.57 11.74 -13.34
CA ALA A 237 19.40 12.64 -12.54
C ALA A 237 18.91 14.08 -12.63
N SER A 238 18.42 14.46 -13.82
CA SER A 238 17.77 15.75 -14.11
C SER A 238 16.91 15.60 -15.37
N SER A 239 16.24 16.65 -15.82
CA SER A 239 15.56 16.64 -17.12
C SER A 239 16.50 16.44 -18.32
N LYS A 240 17.81 16.61 -18.12
CA LYS A 240 18.84 16.52 -19.17
C LYS A 240 19.59 15.19 -19.18
N LYS A 241 19.50 14.40 -18.12
CA LYS A 241 20.31 13.20 -17.93
C LYS A 241 19.53 12.04 -17.33
N LEU A 242 19.52 10.93 -18.03
CA LEU A 242 19.07 9.63 -17.57
C LEU A 242 20.29 8.80 -17.15
N VAL A 243 20.19 8.09 -16.03
CA VAL A 243 21.17 7.10 -15.60
C VAL A 243 20.59 5.71 -15.74
N TYR A 244 21.38 4.80 -16.28
CA TYR A 244 21.05 3.41 -16.49
C TYR A 244 22.16 2.53 -15.93
N ILE A 245 21.80 1.53 -15.12
CA ILE A 245 22.73 0.54 -14.57
C ILE A 245 22.53 -0.77 -15.30
N SER A 246 23.55 -1.23 -16.02
CA SER A 246 23.57 -2.54 -16.67
C SER A 246 24.57 -3.44 -15.97
N HIS A 247 24.08 -4.48 -15.29
CA HIS A 247 24.90 -5.34 -14.44
C HIS A 247 25.65 -4.53 -13.37
N ASP A 248 26.94 -4.26 -13.54
CA ASP A 248 27.75 -3.45 -12.63
C ASP A 248 28.12 -2.08 -13.21
N LEU A 249 27.85 -1.81 -14.49
CA LEU A 249 28.22 -0.56 -15.15
C LEU A 249 27.13 0.50 -15.02
N VAL A 250 27.53 1.70 -14.64
CA VAL A 250 26.65 2.88 -14.54
C VAL A 250 26.89 3.77 -15.76
N PHE A 251 25.82 4.00 -16.52
CA PHE A 251 25.80 4.84 -17.72
C PHE A 251 25.04 6.13 -17.47
N SER A 252 25.55 7.23 -18.03
CA SER A 252 24.82 8.50 -18.16
C SER A 252 24.47 8.72 -19.63
N ILE A 253 23.20 9.05 -19.89
CA ILE A 253 22.64 9.29 -21.21
C ILE A 253 22.05 10.69 -21.24
N MET A 254 22.47 11.52 -22.19
CA MET A 254 21.88 12.84 -22.37
C MET A 254 20.49 12.73 -23.02
N THR A 255 19.51 13.47 -22.52
CA THR A 255 18.11 13.37 -22.99
C THR A 255 17.96 13.66 -24.49
N ASN A 256 18.73 14.61 -25.02
CA ASN A 256 18.74 14.96 -26.44
C ASN A 256 19.43 13.91 -27.34
N GLU A 257 20.13 12.94 -26.74
CA GLU A 257 20.80 11.85 -27.45
C GLU A 257 20.01 10.54 -27.41
N LEU A 258 18.90 10.45 -26.66
CA LEU A 258 18.15 9.20 -26.47
C LEU A 258 17.79 8.51 -27.79
N TYR A 259 17.16 9.22 -28.71
CA TYR A 259 16.80 8.67 -30.03
C TYR A 259 18.03 8.32 -30.87
N THR A 260 19.06 9.18 -30.88
CA THR A 260 20.28 8.94 -31.66
C THR A 260 21.03 7.70 -31.16
N ARG A 261 21.18 7.55 -29.84
CA ARG A 261 21.85 6.39 -29.23
C ARG A 261 21.04 5.11 -29.37
N ALA A 262 19.71 5.17 -29.31
CA ALA A 262 18.88 4.01 -29.59
C ALA A 262 18.99 3.57 -31.06
N LEU A 263 19.01 4.52 -32.01
CA LEU A 263 19.13 4.25 -33.45
C LEU A 263 20.50 3.65 -33.83
N TYR A 264 21.58 4.11 -33.18
CA TYR A 264 22.96 3.68 -33.45
C TYR A 264 23.57 2.89 -32.29
N SER A 265 22.75 2.14 -31.54
CA SER A 265 23.15 1.45 -30.30
C SER A 265 24.32 0.47 -30.51
N GLU A 266 24.35 -0.21 -31.66
CA GLU A 266 25.45 -1.10 -32.05
C GLU A 266 26.79 -0.37 -32.30
N LEU A 267 26.75 0.92 -32.67
CA LEU A 267 27.93 1.69 -33.05
C LEU A 267 28.47 2.58 -31.91
N VAL A 268 27.56 3.19 -31.15
CA VAL A 268 27.87 4.25 -30.17
C VAL A 268 27.72 3.76 -28.73
N GLY A 269 27.13 2.59 -28.53
CA GLY A 269 26.80 2.06 -27.21
C GLY A 269 25.68 2.84 -26.51
N VAL A 270 25.33 2.39 -25.30
CA VAL A 270 24.14 2.85 -24.57
C VAL A 270 24.28 4.27 -24.02
N GLY A 271 25.47 4.64 -23.53
CA GLY A 271 25.72 5.92 -22.86
C GLY A 271 27.19 6.10 -22.48
N ASP A 272 27.50 7.21 -21.83
CA ASP A 272 28.82 7.45 -21.27
C ASP A 272 28.98 6.70 -19.94
N ILE A 273 30.04 5.90 -19.78
CA ILE A 273 30.31 5.21 -18.51
C ILE A 273 30.74 6.22 -17.44
N CYS A 274 30.01 6.27 -16.33
CA CYS A 274 30.32 7.11 -15.17
C CYS A 274 30.79 6.33 -13.94
N GLY A 275 30.80 5.00 -13.98
CA GLY A 275 31.43 4.17 -12.97
C GLY A 275 31.09 2.69 -13.09
N ARG A 276 31.79 1.87 -12.29
CA ARG A 276 31.50 0.44 -12.11
C ARG A 276 31.24 0.12 -10.63
N LEU A 277 30.08 -0.44 -10.31
CA LEU A 277 29.68 -0.84 -8.97
C LEU A 277 30.54 -2.01 -8.45
N PRO A 278 30.71 -2.15 -7.13
CA PRO A 278 31.50 -3.24 -6.55
C PRO A 278 30.82 -4.62 -6.70
N SER A 279 29.51 -4.65 -6.94
CA SER A 279 28.70 -5.85 -7.13
C SER A 279 27.69 -5.65 -8.26
N ALA A 280 27.15 -6.77 -8.75
CA ALA A 280 26.05 -6.76 -9.70
C ALA A 280 24.81 -6.07 -9.10
N PHE A 281 24.19 -5.18 -9.86
CA PHE A 281 22.93 -4.55 -9.51
C PHE A 281 21.74 -5.40 -9.98
N ASP A 282 20.81 -5.66 -9.08
CA ASP A 282 19.56 -6.35 -9.35
C ASP A 282 18.37 -5.40 -9.14
N GLY A 283 17.82 -4.85 -10.22
CA GLY A 283 16.75 -3.85 -10.13
C GLY A 283 15.44 -4.33 -9.49
N LYS A 284 15.27 -5.65 -9.23
CA LYS A 284 14.12 -6.17 -8.47
C LYS A 284 14.31 -6.04 -6.95
N ARG A 285 15.55 -6.00 -6.47
CA ARG A 285 15.91 -6.01 -5.04
C ARG A 285 16.61 -4.73 -4.60
N ASP A 286 17.39 -4.15 -5.50
CA ASP A 286 18.22 -2.99 -5.25
C ASP A 286 17.54 -1.72 -5.73
N LYS A 287 17.80 -0.61 -5.01
CA LYS A 287 17.33 0.72 -5.39
C LYS A 287 18.52 1.68 -5.42
N PHE A 288 18.56 2.57 -6.40
CA PHE A 288 19.57 3.61 -6.44
C PHE A 288 18.98 4.99 -6.68
N TRP A 289 19.75 6.00 -6.28
CA TRP A 289 19.49 7.42 -6.50
C TRP A 289 20.78 8.10 -6.91
N ILE A 290 20.66 9.08 -7.80
CA ILE A 290 21.80 9.79 -8.37
C ILE A 290 21.58 11.29 -8.25
N ASN A 291 22.65 12.03 -7.99
CA ASN A 291 22.61 13.49 -7.99
C ASN A 291 22.60 14.05 -9.43
N GLU A 292 22.23 15.32 -9.60
CA GLU A 292 22.04 15.98 -10.90
C GLU A 292 23.28 15.96 -11.79
N ASN A 293 24.46 15.99 -11.17
CA ASN A 293 25.74 15.99 -11.87
C ASN A 293 26.22 14.59 -12.28
N CYS A 294 25.53 13.53 -11.85
CA CYS A 294 25.93 12.13 -12.04
C CYS A 294 27.34 11.81 -11.49
N ASN A 295 27.73 12.44 -10.39
CA ASN A 295 29.03 12.21 -9.74
C ASN A 295 28.91 11.59 -8.31
N ARG A 296 27.68 11.40 -7.82
CA ARG A 296 27.36 10.73 -6.56
C ARG A 296 26.18 9.80 -6.74
N ILE A 297 26.32 8.58 -6.21
CA ILE A 297 25.26 7.58 -6.19
C ILE A 297 25.01 7.12 -4.75
N VAL A 298 23.73 7.00 -4.40
CA VAL A 298 23.28 6.24 -3.23
C VAL A 298 22.65 4.95 -3.74
N LEU A 299 23.12 3.80 -3.26
CA LEU A 299 22.61 2.48 -3.58
C LEU A 299 22.14 1.82 -2.29
N VAL A 300 20.95 1.23 -2.29
CA VAL A 300 20.46 0.38 -1.21
C VAL A 300 20.34 -1.04 -1.77
N ASP A 301 21.17 -1.94 -1.23
CA ASP A 301 21.23 -3.35 -1.58
C ASP A 301 20.27 -4.14 -0.68
N ASN A 302 19.31 -4.82 -1.30
CA ASN A 302 18.28 -5.66 -0.68
C ASN A 302 17.63 -5.05 0.58
N GLN A 303 17.41 -3.72 0.61
CA GLN A 303 16.88 -2.97 1.78
C GLN A 303 17.73 -3.05 3.07
N HIS A 304 18.92 -3.65 3.03
CA HIS A 304 19.74 -3.87 4.22
C HIS A 304 20.96 -2.97 4.27
N THR A 305 21.62 -2.73 3.13
CA THR A 305 22.89 -1.99 3.13
C THR A 305 22.80 -0.78 2.24
N LEU A 306 22.97 0.40 2.84
CA LEU A 306 23.10 1.64 2.08
C LEU A 306 24.58 1.91 1.78
N TRP A 307 24.85 2.24 0.54
CA TRP A 307 26.14 2.62 0.00
C TRP A 307 26.05 4.03 -0.55
N TYR A 308 27.01 4.88 -0.20
CA TYR A 308 27.20 6.19 -0.82
C TYR A 308 28.57 6.22 -1.47
N MET A 309 28.58 6.48 -2.78
CA MET A 309 29.76 6.28 -3.61
C MET A 309 29.97 7.47 -4.55
N GLU A 310 31.23 7.68 -4.90
CA GLU A 310 31.66 8.68 -5.89
C GLU A 310 31.79 8.04 -7.26
N LEU A 311 31.08 8.63 -8.23
CA LEU A 311 31.17 8.31 -9.65
C LEU A 311 32.19 9.25 -10.30
N LYS A 312 33.01 8.71 -11.21
CA LYS A 312 34.00 9.49 -11.96
C LYS A 312 33.78 9.24 -13.45
N LYS A 313 33.75 10.32 -14.23
CA LYS A 313 33.83 10.20 -15.68
C LYS A 313 35.20 9.58 -16.01
N SER A 314 35.18 8.35 -16.48
CA SER A 314 36.39 7.62 -16.84
C SER A 314 36.74 8.01 -18.27
N ASP A 315 37.87 8.68 -18.47
CA ASP A 315 38.39 8.93 -19.83
C ASP A 315 39.02 7.66 -20.45
N SER A 316 39.23 6.56 -19.69
CA SER A 316 39.87 5.36 -20.24
C SER A 316 39.58 3.97 -19.63
N ASP A 317 39.13 3.80 -18.38
CA ASP A 317 39.30 2.49 -17.70
C ASP A 317 38.10 1.88 -16.93
N ALA A 318 36.90 2.46 -16.99
CA ALA A 318 35.69 1.92 -16.32
C ALA A 318 35.97 1.42 -14.88
N SER A 319 36.75 2.20 -14.13
CA SER A 319 37.23 1.80 -12.80
C SER A 319 36.07 1.66 -11.82
N TYR A 320 36.27 0.81 -10.82
CA TYR A 320 35.32 0.68 -9.71
C TYR A 320 35.11 2.02 -9.00
N VAL A 321 33.86 2.27 -8.62
CA VAL A 321 33.45 3.47 -7.89
C VAL A 321 34.14 3.52 -6.53
N LYS A 322 34.43 4.74 -6.06
CA LYS A 322 35.01 4.93 -4.73
C LYS A 322 33.89 4.94 -3.68
N THR A 323 33.88 3.97 -2.79
CA THR A 323 32.97 3.97 -1.62
C THR A 323 33.36 5.07 -0.66
N LEU A 324 32.44 6.01 -0.43
CA LEU A 324 32.61 7.09 0.56
C LEU A 324 32.03 6.67 1.91
N PHE A 325 30.96 5.87 1.89
CA PHE A 325 30.27 5.39 3.08
C PHE A 325 29.47 4.12 2.76
N SER A 326 29.39 3.23 3.74
CA SER A 326 28.44 2.11 3.73
C SER A 326 27.88 1.89 5.13
N TYR A 327 26.60 1.53 5.22
CA TYR A 327 25.92 1.29 6.48
C TYR A 327 24.92 0.14 6.36
N PRO A 328 25.14 -0.97 7.06
CA PRO A 328 24.18 -2.04 7.18
C PRO A 328 23.14 -1.70 8.26
N PHE A 329 21.87 -1.61 7.88
CA PHE A 329 20.72 -1.35 8.76
C PHE A 329 20.28 -2.59 9.56
N VAL A 330 21.23 -3.32 10.15
CA VAL A 330 20.97 -4.55 10.91
C VAL A 330 20.61 -4.24 12.38
N ASN A 331 20.96 -3.05 12.88
CA ASN A 331 20.82 -2.67 14.30
C ASN A 331 19.76 -1.59 14.56
N VAL A 332 18.82 -1.38 13.64
CA VAL A 332 17.71 -0.43 13.88
C VAL A 332 16.62 -1.16 14.67
N PRO A 333 15.98 -0.53 15.69
CA PRO A 333 14.87 -1.15 16.39
C PRO A 333 13.66 -1.29 15.45
N GLY A 334 13.56 -2.41 14.74
CA GLY A 334 12.51 -2.72 13.77
C GLY A 334 13.08 -3.14 12.41
N THR A 335 12.21 -3.53 11.48
CA THR A 335 12.62 -3.91 10.12
C THR A 335 12.47 -2.71 9.20
N ALA A 336 13.58 -2.25 8.61
CA ALA A 336 13.54 -1.24 7.55
C ALA A 336 12.90 -1.87 6.32
N TYR A 337 11.87 -1.22 5.77
CA TYR A 337 11.14 -1.74 4.61
C TYR A 337 11.11 -0.75 3.43
N ASN A 338 11.46 0.52 3.66
CA ASN A 338 11.48 1.51 2.60
C ASN A 338 12.54 2.59 2.83
N PHE A 339 13.12 3.06 1.71
CA PHE A 339 14.13 4.11 1.67
C PHE A 339 13.77 5.11 0.58
N ASN A 340 13.82 6.40 0.91
CA ASN A 340 13.71 7.49 -0.05
C ASN A 340 14.90 8.42 0.10
N ILE A 341 15.53 8.80 -1.01
CA ILE A 341 16.67 9.72 -1.02
C ILE A 341 16.28 11.01 -1.72
N PHE A 342 16.51 12.12 -1.04
CA PHE A 342 16.27 13.48 -1.54
C PHE A 342 17.59 14.24 -1.64
N TRP A 343 17.93 14.76 -2.81
CA TRP A 343 19.18 15.52 -2.99
C TRP A 343 18.96 16.99 -2.61
N SER A 344 19.68 17.45 -1.59
CA SER A 344 19.66 18.82 -1.10
C SER A 344 20.88 19.59 -1.55
N GLN A 345 20.73 20.85 -1.91
CA GLN A 345 21.86 21.72 -2.25
C GLN A 345 22.56 22.17 -0.97
N SER A 346 23.89 22.10 -0.94
CA SER A 346 24.71 22.66 0.15
C SER A 346 25.06 24.13 -0.11
N SER A 347 25.56 24.81 0.92
CA SER A 347 26.08 26.18 0.81
C SER A 347 27.29 26.30 -0.12
N SER A 348 28.01 25.21 -0.37
CA SER A 348 29.14 25.14 -1.31
C SER A 348 28.72 24.76 -2.75
N GLY A 349 27.43 24.50 -2.99
CA GLY A 349 26.90 24.12 -4.30
C GLY A 349 27.01 22.64 -4.66
N GLU A 350 27.52 21.78 -3.76
CA GLU A 350 27.47 20.32 -3.91
C GLU A 350 26.10 19.79 -3.43
N GLN A 351 25.56 18.78 -4.12
CA GLN A 351 24.36 18.07 -3.66
C GLN A 351 24.69 17.02 -2.60
N ILE A 352 23.98 17.09 -1.49
CA ILE A 352 24.10 16.21 -0.33
C ILE A 352 22.82 15.38 -0.21
N PRO A 353 22.91 14.05 -0.02
CA PRO A 353 21.72 13.22 0.10
C PRO A 353 21.11 13.33 1.51
N ILE A 354 19.79 13.48 1.54
CA ILE A 354 18.93 13.29 2.70
C ILE A 354 18.31 11.90 2.56
N VAL A 355 18.55 11.05 3.54
CA VAL A 355 18.09 9.67 3.61
C VAL A 355 16.87 9.61 4.52
N TRP A 356 15.72 9.27 3.94
CA TRP A 356 14.49 8.98 4.65
C TRP A 356 14.30 7.47 4.74
N ILE A 357 14.08 6.97 5.94
CA ILE A 357 13.96 5.53 6.23
C ILE A 357 12.63 5.30 6.92
N GLU A 358 11.87 4.33 6.42
CA GLU A 358 10.64 3.87 7.08
C GLU A 358 10.86 2.48 7.68
N LEU A 359 10.46 2.34 8.94
CA LEU A 359 10.54 1.12 9.72
C LEU A 359 9.13 0.66 10.09
N PHE A 360 8.95 -0.65 10.18
CA PHE A 360 7.77 -1.24 10.80
C PHE A 360 8.14 -1.80 12.16
N ARG A 361 7.37 -1.43 13.19
CA ARG A 361 7.59 -1.88 14.56
C ARG A 361 6.27 -1.94 15.32
N ASN A 362 5.97 -3.09 15.92
CA ASN A 362 4.78 -3.29 16.76
C ASN A 362 3.47 -2.88 16.06
N GLY A 363 3.35 -3.13 14.77
CA GLY A 363 2.15 -2.75 14.01
C GLY A 363 2.12 -1.28 13.54
N VAL A 364 3.11 -0.47 13.89
CA VAL A 364 3.16 0.97 13.60
C VAL A 364 4.33 1.30 12.67
N LYS A 365 4.11 2.26 11.76
CA LYS A 365 5.14 2.82 10.88
C LYS A 365 5.88 3.95 11.59
N GLU A 366 7.20 3.93 11.53
CA GLU A 366 8.05 5.01 12.03
C GLU A 366 8.98 5.50 10.92
N SER A 367 9.20 6.82 10.86
CA SER A 367 10.12 7.42 9.90
C SER A 367 11.31 8.08 10.60
N TYR A 368 12.49 7.94 10.00
CA TYR A 368 13.72 8.55 10.44
C TYR A 368 14.40 9.24 9.27
N VAL A 369 14.98 10.42 9.53
CA VAL A 369 15.64 11.20 8.49
C VAL A 369 17.05 11.53 8.90
N TYR A 370 17.97 11.32 7.98
CA TYR A 370 19.38 11.61 8.16
C TYR A 370 19.92 12.41 6.98
N ARG A 371 20.77 13.38 7.25
CA ARG A 371 21.62 14.01 6.25
C ARG A 371 22.96 13.30 6.24
N LEU A 372 23.47 12.97 5.07
CA LEU A 372 24.81 12.42 4.97
C LEU A 372 25.84 13.56 4.87
N VAL A 373 26.69 13.73 5.87
CA VAL A 373 27.71 14.78 5.87
C VAL A 373 29.07 14.19 5.53
N LYS A 374 29.81 14.83 4.62
CA LYS A 374 31.18 14.42 4.25
C LYS A 374 32.20 15.33 4.93
N ASN A 375 33.23 14.72 5.53
CA ASN A 375 34.44 15.44 5.91
C ASN A 375 35.36 15.54 4.68
N THR A 376 35.58 16.75 4.18
CA THR A 376 36.43 17.00 3.00
C THR A 376 37.91 16.80 3.26
N GLU A 377 38.37 16.94 4.51
CA GLU A 377 39.78 16.82 4.89
C GLU A 377 40.18 15.37 5.18
N GLU A 378 39.30 14.63 5.88
CA GLU A 378 39.57 13.25 6.33
C GLU A 378 38.91 12.18 5.43
N ASN A 379 38.18 12.60 4.40
CA ASN A 379 37.62 11.74 3.34
C ASN A 379 36.75 10.57 3.86
N TYR A 380 35.93 10.81 4.88
CA TYR A 380 34.84 9.93 5.33
C TYR A 380 33.50 10.69 5.40
N ALA A 381 32.38 9.97 5.47
CA ALA A 381 31.05 10.55 5.68
C ALA A 381 30.32 9.91 6.87
N TRP A 382 29.34 10.62 7.45
CA TRP A 382 28.52 10.14 8.56
C TRP A 382 27.06 10.62 8.46
N PHE A 383 26.17 10.01 9.25
CA PHE A 383 24.78 10.44 9.38
C PHE A 383 24.61 11.52 10.44
N GLU A 384 24.06 12.66 10.03
CA GLU A 384 23.50 13.67 10.91
C GLU A 384 21.98 13.47 10.96
N ALA A 385 21.45 13.08 12.13
CA ALA A 385 20.01 12.94 12.31
C ALA A 385 19.32 14.30 12.15
N LEU A 386 18.30 14.36 11.30
CA LEU A 386 17.47 15.54 11.12
C LEU A 386 16.21 15.41 12.00
N PRO A 387 15.85 16.46 12.77
CA PRO A 387 14.69 16.38 13.64
C PRO A 387 13.41 16.20 12.84
N LEU A 388 12.58 15.26 13.26
CA LEU A 388 11.23 15.04 12.76
C LEU A 388 10.20 15.16 13.88
N PRO A 389 8.97 15.60 13.57
CA PRO A 389 7.81 15.36 14.42
C PRO A 389 7.55 13.86 14.65
N SER A 390 6.60 13.54 15.52
CA SER A 390 6.14 12.15 15.72
C SER A 390 5.20 11.68 14.61
N PHE A 391 5.21 10.38 14.33
CA PHE A 391 4.32 9.70 13.37
C PHE A 391 4.35 10.30 11.97
N VAL A 392 5.55 10.47 11.42
CA VAL A 392 5.72 11.09 10.11
C VAL A 392 5.72 10.03 9.00
N HIS A 393 5.05 10.31 7.88
CA HIS A 393 5.01 9.43 6.70
C HIS A 393 4.72 10.21 5.39
N ASP A 394 4.76 9.50 4.26
CA ASP A 394 4.46 9.99 2.91
C ASP A 394 5.24 11.24 2.49
N PRO A 395 6.59 11.20 2.49
CA PRO A 395 7.40 12.33 2.05
C PRO A 395 7.27 12.55 0.53
N GLN A 396 6.92 13.77 0.12
CA GLN A 396 6.81 14.18 -1.29
C GLN A 396 7.62 15.45 -1.57
N LEU A 397 8.50 15.38 -2.57
CA LEU A 397 9.19 16.56 -3.09
C LEU A 397 8.19 17.50 -3.79
N SER A 398 8.29 18.80 -3.52
CA SER A 398 7.63 19.83 -4.31
C SER A 398 8.07 19.75 -5.79
N PRO A 399 7.23 20.19 -6.75
CA PRO A 399 7.55 20.10 -8.18
C PRO A 399 8.88 20.74 -8.61
N ASN A 400 9.40 21.74 -7.89
CA ASN A 400 10.70 22.36 -8.16
C ASN A 400 11.88 21.73 -7.40
N GLY A 401 11.63 20.68 -6.59
CA GLY A 401 12.63 19.96 -5.82
C GLY A 401 13.24 20.72 -4.63
N LYS A 402 12.69 21.86 -4.21
CA LYS A 402 13.27 22.69 -3.13
C LYS A 402 12.68 22.45 -1.76
N SER A 403 11.42 22.05 -1.71
CA SER A 403 10.70 21.75 -0.47
C SER A 403 10.33 20.27 -0.42
N LEU A 404 10.24 19.73 0.78
CA LEU A 404 9.69 18.41 1.08
C LEU A 404 8.44 18.58 1.94
N ALA A 405 7.31 18.05 1.50
CA ALA A 405 6.11 17.95 2.34
C ALA A 405 5.93 16.52 2.84
N PHE A 406 5.34 16.38 4.03
CA PHE A 406 5.01 15.09 4.63
C PHE A 406 3.85 15.25 5.63
N ILE A 407 3.19 14.14 5.93
CA ILE A 407 2.16 14.07 6.97
C ILE A 407 2.85 13.75 8.30
N ALA A 408 2.49 14.51 9.33
CA ALA A 408 2.72 14.18 10.74
C ALA A 408 1.36 13.89 11.41
N ASN A 409 1.39 13.50 12.69
CA ASN A 409 0.19 13.06 13.44
C ASN A 409 -1.10 13.87 13.17
N ASP A 410 -1.04 15.19 13.27
CA ASP A 410 -2.19 16.11 13.15
C ASP A 410 -1.95 17.30 12.20
N PHE A 411 -0.89 17.25 11.38
CA PHE A 411 -0.56 18.34 10.47
C PHE A 411 0.24 17.88 9.25
N ILE A 412 0.22 18.70 8.19
CA ILE A 412 1.15 18.60 7.07
C ILE A 412 2.23 19.66 7.23
N GLY A 413 3.49 19.22 7.23
CA GLY A 413 4.64 20.09 7.32
C GLY A 413 5.29 20.27 5.95
N VAL A 414 5.66 21.50 5.59
CA VAL A 414 6.45 21.81 4.39
C VAL A 414 7.83 22.28 4.83
N TYR A 415 8.88 21.53 4.52
CA TYR A 415 10.24 21.75 4.98
C TYR A 415 11.16 22.16 3.84
N ASP A 416 12.07 23.10 4.12
CA ASP A 416 13.20 23.42 3.27
C ASP A 416 14.25 22.30 3.31
N LEU A 417 14.72 21.81 2.17
CA LEU A 417 15.73 20.74 2.14
C LEU A 417 17.12 21.21 2.57
N VAL A 418 17.48 22.48 2.33
CA VAL A 418 18.84 22.99 2.57
C VAL A 418 19.09 23.18 4.06
N GLY A 419 18.24 23.94 4.72
CA GLY A 419 18.31 24.23 6.14
C GLY A 419 17.60 23.19 7.02
N TRP A 420 16.80 22.29 6.45
CA TRP A 420 15.88 21.42 7.20
C TRP A 420 15.00 22.20 8.18
N LYS A 421 14.31 23.23 7.66
CA LYS A 421 13.46 24.12 8.44
C LYS A 421 12.02 24.08 7.94
N GLU A 422 11.07 24.02 8.86
CA GLU A 422 9.65 24.16 8.55
C GLU A 422 9.39 25.56 7.94
N ARG A 423 8.82 25.58 6.74
CA ARG A 423 8.41 26.78 6.01
C ARG A 423 6.93 27.09 6.22
N ALA A 424 6.11 26.05 6.28
CA ALA A 424 4.66 26.17 6.45
C ALA A 424 4.09 24.91 7.11
N ARG A 425 2.93 25.09 7.73
CA ARG A 425 2.19 24.03 8.42
C ARG A 425 0.70 24.17 8.16
N PHE A 426 0.06 23.08 7.76
CA PHE A 426 -1.40 22.97 7.71
C PHE A 426 -1.87 22.09 8.87
N SER A 427 -2.77 22.61 9.72
CA SER A 427 -3.28 21.93 10.92
C SER A 427 -4.75 22.28 11.17
N GLY A 428 -5.36 21.61 12.15
CA GLY A 428 -6.75 21.84 12.58
C GLY A 428 -7.60 20.56 12.60
N GLU A 429 -7.12 19.50 11.95
CA GLU A 429 -7.73 18.17 11.94
C GLU A 429 -6.66 17.11 11.64
N ASN A 430 -6.98 15.82 11.82
CA ASN A 430 -6.06 14.74 11.44
C ASN A 430 -5.92 14.66 9.91
N MET A 431 -4.68 14.54 9.45
CA MET A 431 -4.32 14.56 8.03
C MET A 431 -4.32 13.15 7.45
N VAL A 432 -4.80 13.01 6.22
CA VAL A 432 -4.98 11.71 5.55
C VAL A 432 -4.10 11.61 4.30
N SER A 433 -4.17 12.59 3.42
CA SER A 433 -3.38 12.64 2.19
C SER A 433 -3.20 14.07 1.69
N PHE A 434 -2.27 14.27 0.76
CA PHE A 434 -2.10 15.54 0.05
C PHE A 434 -1.52 15.32 -1.34
N ALA A 435 -1.73 16.31 -2.21
CA ALA A 435 -1.20 16.30 -3.56
C ALA A 435 -0.78 17.72 -3.98
N TRP A 436 0.47 17.85 -4.41
CA TRP A 436 1.01 19.10 -4.94
C TRP A 436 0.24 19.58 -6.18
N VAL A 437 -0.13 20.86 -6.19
CA VAL A 437 -0.68 21.53 -7.38
C VAL A 437 0.45 22.18 -8.16
N ASP A 438 1.29 22.91 -7.44
CA ASP A 438 2.52 23.53 -7.94
C ASP A 438 3.53 23.62 -6.79
N SER A 439 4.57 24.45 -6.93
CA SER A 439 5.58 24.60 -5.87
C SER A 439 5.16 25.44 -4.68
N ASN A 440 3.96 26.05 -4.70
CA ASN A 440 3.45 26.99 -3.70
C ASN A 440 2.09 26.56 -3.12
N SER A 441 1.41 25.60 -3.75
CA SER A 441 0.07 25.19 -3.39
C SER A 441 -0.16 23.68 -3.53
N MET A 442 -1.12 23.18 -2.77
CA MET A 442 -1.50 21.76 -2.74
C MET A 442 -2.98 21.59 -2.40
N TYR A 443 -3.53 20.43 -2.75
CA TYR A 443 -4.75 19.95 -2.11
C TYR A 443 -4.38 19.15 -0.86
N VAL A 444 -5.06 19.44 0.24
CA VAL A 444 -4.89 18.80 1.54
C VAL A 444 -6.18 18.07 1.89
N GLY A 445 -6.06 16.77 2.17
CA GLY A 445 -7.16 15.92 2.61
C GLY A 445 -7.01 15.58 4.08
N GLY A 446 -7.91 16.10 4.91
CA GLY A 446 -8.04 15.75 6.32
C GLY A 446 -9.28 14.89 6.58
N ILE A 447 -9.47 14.51 7.84
CA ILE A 447 -10.54 13.59 8.25
C ILE A 447 -11.95 14.17 8.05
N ASN A 448 -12.12 15.49 8.14
CA ASN A 448 -13.39 16.22 7.95
C ASN A 448 -13.45 16.98 6.63
N THR A 449 -12.33 17.49 6.09
CA THR A 449 -12.35 18.34 4.89
C THR A 449 -11.30 18.00 3.86
N ILE A 450 -11.61 18.32 2.60
CA ILE A 450 -10.61 18.45 1.54
C ILE A 450 -10.53 19.94 1.20
N GLN A 451 -9.31 20.48 1.22
CA GLN A 451 -9.04 21.90 1.02
C GLN A 451 -7.99 22.14 -0.05
N TYR A 452 -8.13 23.25 -0.76
CA TYR A 452 -7.01 23.86 -1.47
C TYR A 452 -6.24 24.76 -0.51
N TRP A 453 -4.91 24.60 -0.45
CA TRP A 453 -4.03 25.41 0.39
C TRP A 453 -2.91 26.02 -0.44
N ASP A 454 -2.86 27.34 -0.49
CA ASP A 454 -1.68 28.09 -0.90
C ASP A 454 -0.86 28.38 0.36
N TYR A 455 0.24 27.66 0.53
CA TYR A 455 1.00 27.70 1.78
C TYR A 455 1.87 28.95 1.91
N VAL A 456 2.05 29.72 0.83
CA VAL A 456 2.83 30.96 0.81
C VAL A 456 1.98 32.12 1.35
N SER A 457 0.72 32.20 0.92
CA SER A 457 -0.25 33.20 1.41
C SER A 457 -1.07 32.73 2.62
N ASP A 458 -0.94 31.46 2.99
CA ASP A 458 -1.79 30.73 3.95
C ASP A 458 -3.29 30.78 3.61
N ASN A 459 -3.63 30.94 2.34
CA ASN A 459 -5.03 30.92 1.88
C ASN A 459 -5.56 29.49 1.82
N LYS A 460 -6.68 29.24 2.50
CA LYS A 460 -7.31 27.93 2.65
C LYS A 460 -8.74 27.99 2.17
N ASN A 461 -9.13 27.04 1.33
CA ASN A 461 -10.49 26.94 0.81
C ASN A 461 -10.99 25.50 0.84
N VAL A 462 -12.06 25.25 1.61
CA VAL A 462 -12.75 23.96 1.65
C VAL A 462 -13.49 23.74 0.34
N ILE A 463 -13.19 22.63 -0.33
CA ILE A 463 -13.82 22.24 -1.60
C ILE A 463 -14.83 21.11 -1.40
N LEU A 464 -14.57 20.20 -0.46
CA LEU A 464 -15.40 19.03 -0.15
C LEU A 464 -15.34 18.74 1.35
N LEU A 465 -16.34 18.01 1.84
CA LEU A 465 -16.30 17.41 3.16
C LEU A 465 -15.87 15.95 3.05
N SER A 466 -14.80 15.58 3.76
CA SER A 466 -14.33 14.20 3.90
C SER A 466 -15.29 13.38 4.77
N SER A 467 -15.82 13.99 5.82
CA SER A 467 -16.81 13.41 6.73
C SER A 467 -17.77 14.49 7.27
N ALA A 468 -18.94 14.09 7.76
CA ALA A 468 -19.88 15.00 8.39
C ALA A 468 -20.37 14.42 9.73
N ASN A 469 -19.84 14.94 10.85
CA ASN A 469 -20.21 14.47 12.19
C ASN A 469 -21.53 15.04 12.69
N LYS A 470 -21.94 16.20 12.18
CA LYS A 470 -23.23 16.82 12.49
C LYS A 470 -23.86 17.34 11.20
N TYR A 471 -25.08 16.91 10.93
CA TYR A 471 -25.82 17.26 9.73
C TYR A 471 -27.33 17.22 9.99
N ALA A 472 -28.08 17.92 9.16
CA ALA A 472 -29.55 17.86 9.15
C ALA A 472 -30.10 18.43 7.83
N TRP A 473 -31.37 18.17 7.55
CA TRP A 473 -32.09 18.98 6.56
C TRP A 473 -32.38 20.38 7.11
N ASP A 474 -32.19 21.38 6.26
CA ASP A 474 -32.72 22.72 6.47
C ASP A 474 -34.25 22.69 6.32
N GLY A 475 -34.95 23.05 7.40
CA GLY A 475 -36.42 23.08 7.41
C GLY A 475 -37.05 24.13 6.49
N SER A 476 -36.27 25.12 6.05
CA SER A 476 -36.74 26.20 5.18
C SER A 476 -36.47 25.93 3.70
N THR A 477 -35.26 25.51 3.36
CA THR A 477 -34.85 25.30 1.96
C THR A 477 -34.90 23.84 1.50
N GLY A 478 -34.99 22.89 2.44
CA GLY A 478 -34.89 21.45 2.14
C GLY A 478 -33.48 21.01 1.71
N ARG A 479 -32.46 21.88 1.83
CA ARG A 479 -31.06 21.53 1.55
C ARG A 479 -30.46 20.72 2.70
N VAL A 480 -29.41 19.96 2.40
CA VAL A 480 -28.61 19.28 3.43
C VAL A 480 -27.61 20.28 4.00
N LEU A 481 -27.60 20.43 5.33
CA LEU A 481 -26.60 21.19 6.07
C LEU A 481 -25.64 20.24 6.79
N ALA A 482 -24.37 20.60 6.86
CA ALA A 482 -23.37 19.92 7.66
C ALA A 482 -22.47 20.92 8.39
N GLU A 483 -22.01 20.53 9.58
CA GLU A 483 -21.08 21.29 10.41
C GLU A 483 -19.79 20.48 10.59
N CYS A 484 -18.65 21.15 10.41
CA CYS A 484 -17.33 20.63 10.71
C CYS A 484 -16.47 21.72 11.37
N TYR A 485 -15.23 21.40 11.72
CA TYR A 485 -14.34 22.36 12.39
C TYR A 485 -14.08 23.64 11.57
N ALA A 486 -14.22 23.58 10.24
CA ALA A 486 -14.01 24.71 9.33
C ALA A 486 -15.24 25.63 9.17
N GLY A 487 -16.41 25.23 9.70
CA GLY A 487 -17.65 26.01 9.70
C GLY A 487 -18.88 25.21 9.26
N ASN A 488 -19.91 25.94 8.83
CA ASN A 488 -21.16 25.36 8.33
C ASN A 488 -21.20 25.37 6.81
N TYR A 489 -21.78 24.32 6.24
CA TYR A 489 -21.86 24.12 4.80
C TYR A 489 -23.25 23.62 4.40
N PHE A 490 -23.71 23.98 3.20
CA PHE A 490 -24.82 23.30 2.56
C PHE A 490 -24.34 22.49 1.36
N TYR A 491 -25.02 21.38 1.08
CA TYR A 491 -24.74 20.54 -0.08
C TYR A 491 -25.43 21.09 -1.32
N ASN A 492 -24.65 21.35 -2.37
CA ASN A 492 -25.17 21.71 -3.68
C ASN A 492 -25.36 20.44 -4.53
N THR A 493 -26.62 20.12 -4.85
CA THR A 493 -26.98 18.91 -5.59
C THR A 493 -26.60 18.94 -7.06
N GLU A 494 -26.48 20.13 -7.66
CA GLU A 494 -26.10 20.29 -9.07
C GLU A 494 -24.60 20.05 -9.26
N THR A 495 -23.79 20.65 -8.39
CA THR A 495 -22.34 20.53 -8.45
C THR A 495 -21.81 19.32 -7.71
N LYS A 496 -22.62 18.72 -6.81
CA LYS A 496 -22.23 17.63 -5.90
C LYS A 496 -21.06 18.02 -4.99
N THR A 497 -21.07 19.27 -4.53
CA THR A 497 -20.04 19.86 -3.67
C THR A 497 -20.65 20.62 -2.49
N TRP A 498 -19.80 21.11 -1.59
CA TRP A 498 -20.19 21.81 -0.37
C TRP A 498 -19.85 23.29 -0.45
N GLU A 499 -20.80 24.15 -0.09
CA GLU A 499 -20.63 25.60 -0.10
C GLU A 499 -20.78 26.16 1.31
N LYS A 500 -19.84 27.04 1.70
CA LYS A 500 -19.82 27.66 3.02
C LYS A 500 -21.07 28.51 3.23
N THR A 501 -21.64 28.45 4.42
CA THR A 501 -22.82 29.24 4.81
C THR A 501 -22.73 29.70 6.27
N GLU A 502 -23.45 30.77 6.59
CA GLU A 502 -23.66 31.23 7.96
C GLU A 502 -24.87 30.53 8.62
N THR A 503 -25.65 29.77 7.85
CA THR A 503 -26.81 29.03 8.36
C THR A 503 -26.35 27.91 9.28
N VAL A 504 -26.79 27.97 10.54
CA VAL A 504 -26.50 26.95 11.57
C VAL A 504 -27.62 25.90 11.59
N ILE A 505 -27.25 24.65 11.87
CA ILE A 505 -28.19 23.55 12.10
C ILE A 505 -29.00 23.83 13.38
N SER A 506 -30.26 24.26 13.19
CA SER A 506 -31.21 24.56 14.28
C SER A 506 -32.37 23.56 14.37
N ARG A 507 -32.70 22.88 13.26
CA ARG A 507 -33.73 21.85 13.21
C ARG A 507 -33.26 20.61 13.98
N LYS A 508 -34.08 20.12 14.91
CA LYS A 508 -33.88 18.82 15.54
C LYS A 508 -34.08 17.72 14.49
N THR A 509 -33.17 16.74 14.46
CA THR A 509 -33.29 15.59 13.57
C THR A 509 -34.57 14.81 13.86
N LEU A 510 -35.21 14.33 12.80
CA LEU A 510 -36.47 13.60 12.90
C LEU A 510 -36.27 12.16 12.44
N SER A 511 -36.76 11.20 13.21
CA SER A 511 -36.78 9.78 12.80
C SER A 511 -38.16 9.36 12.26
N ARG A 512 -39.08 10.31 12.08
CA ARG A 512 -40.47 10.05 11.71
C ARG A 512 -41.04 11.23 10.93
N ASN A 513 -41.81 10.93 9.88
CA ASN A 513 -42.68 11.86 9.19
C ASN A 513 -44.13 11.30 9.14
N ALA A 514 -44.99 11.85 8.27
CA ALA A 514 -46.39 11.41 8.14
C ALA A 514 -46.52 9.96 7.63
N PHE A 515 -45.59 9.49 6.82
CA PHE A 515 -45.67 8.21 6.10
C PHE A 515 -44.68 7.16 6.62
N TRP A 516 -43.60 7.58 7.27
CA TRP A 516 -42.47 6.72 7.60
C TRP A 516 -41.94 6.95 9.00
N ARG A 517 -41.41 5.88 9.59
CA ARG A 517 -40.54 5.93 10.77
C ARG A 517 -39.25 5.17 10.47
N ALA A 518 -38.12 5.84 10.59
CA ALA A 518 -36.79 5.24 10.52
C ALA A 518 -36.27 4.97 11.94
N PHE A 519 -35.57 3.85 12.13
CA PHE A 519 -34.89 3.51 13.37
C PHE A 519 -33.68 2.60 13.09
N ILE A 520 -32.76 2.52 14.05
CA ILE A 520 -31.61 1.62 14.00
C ILE A 520 -31.89 0.48 14.98
N ASP A 521 -31.56 -0.73 14.57
CA ASP A 521 -31.68 -1.95 15.36
C ASP A 521 -30.55 -2.91 15.00
N GLU A 522 -30.45 -4.05 15.68
CA GLU A 522 -29.48 -5.11 15.38
C GLU A 522 -29.59 -5.55 13.90
N SER A 523 -28.44 -5.70 13.25
CA SER A 523 -28.38 -6.25 11.90
C SER A 523 -28.67 -7.75 11.92
N ARG A 524 -29.32 -8.26 10.88
CA ARG A 524 -29.43 -9.73 10.67
C ARG A 524 -28.26 -10.29 9.86
N ASN A 525 -27.41 -9.41 9.33
CA ASN A 525 -26.17 -9.76 8.66
C ASN A 525 -24.99 -9.37 9.57
N ASN A 526 -24.19 -10.36 9.97
CA ASN A 526 -23.07 -10.21 10.90
C ASN A 526 -21.93 -9.32 10.38
N GLU A 527 -21.92 -8.99 9.08
CA GLU A 527 -20.99 -8.04 8.47
C GLU A 527 -21.25 -6.57 8.88
N TYR A 528 -22.40 -6.29 9.51
CA TYR A 528 -22.81 -4.98 9.97
C TYR A 528 -23.09 -4.99 11.48
N GLU A 529 -22.59 -4.00 12.21
CA GLU A 529 -22.84 -3.87 13.66
C GLU A 529 -24.32 -3.63 13.95
N ASN A 530 -24.97 -2.83 13.11
CA ASN A 530 -26.38 -2.49 13.19
C ASN A 530 -26.97 -2.25 11.78
N ALA A 531 -28.27 -2.06 11.68
CA ALA A 531 -28.96 -1.81 10.43
C ALA A 531 -30.02 -0.71 10.57
N ILE A 532 -30.27 0.00 9.48
CA ILE A 532 -31.37 0.98 9.39
C ILE A 532 -32.64 0.26 8.93
N TYR A 533 -33.72 0.41 9.70
CA TYR A 533 -35.04 -0.11 9.38
C TYR A 533 -36.04 1.02 9.15
N ILE A 534 -36.89 0.83 8.15
CA ILE A 534 -37.93 1.77 7.75
C ILE A 534 -39.29 1.09 7.92
N ARG A 535 -40.13 1.70 8.75
CA ARG A 535 -41.52 1.29 8.97
C ARG A 535 -42.47 2.22 8.22
N SER A 536 -43.32 1.64 7.40
CA SER A 536 -44.45 2.34 6.79
C SER A 536 -45.55 2.61 7.83
N LEU A 537 -46.02 3.85 7.90
CA LEU A 537 -47.09 4.33 8.78
C LEU A 537 -48.42 4.50 8.03
N SER A 538 -48.41 4.37 6.71
CA SER A 538 -49.56 4.54 5.84
C SER A 538 -49.65 3.40 4.83
N GLY A 539 -50.80 2.74 4.74
CA GLY A 539 -51.00 1.57 3.88
C GLY A 539 -50.66 0.26 4.62
N ALA A 540 -49.92 -0.65 3.98
CA ALA A 540 -49.49 -1.88 4.63
C ALA A 540 -48.38 -1.57 5.66
N ASN A 541 -48.67 -1.76 6.96
CA ASN A 541 -47.76 -1.52 8.09
C ASN A 541 -46.58 -2.51 8.09
N THR A 542 -45.70 -2.39 7.11
CA THR A 542 -44.51 -3.23 6.93
C THR A 542 -43.28 -2.53 7.50
N THR A 543 -42.31 -3.33 7.94
CA THR A 543 -40.98 -2.87 8.34
C THR A 543 -39.98 -3.58 7.44
N LYS A 544 -39.12 -2.80 6.79
CA LYS A 544 -38.12 -3.30 5.84
C LYS A 544 -36.75 -2.71 6.20
N PRO A 545 -35.65 -3.42 5.96
CA PRO A 545 -34.33 -2.80 6.02
C PRO A 545 -34.22 -1.69 4.95
N LEU A 546 -33.37 -0.69 5.19
CA LEU A 546 -33.12 0.36 4.21
C LEU A 546 -32.50 -0.23 2.92
N LEU A 547 -31.56 -1.15 3.08
CA LEU A 547 -30.91 -1.91 2.01
C LEU A 547 -31.09 -3.41 2.21
N GLN A 548 -31.25 -4.17 1.13
CA GLN A 548 -31.39 -5.62 1.18
C GLN A 548 -30.16 -6.31 1.81
N ALA A 549 -28.97 -5.75 1.63
CA ALA A 549 -27.70 -6.27 2.17
C ALA A 549 -27.70 -6.38 3.71
N PHE A 550 -28.46 -5.52 4.41
CA PHE A 550 -28.52 -5.51 5.87
C PHE A 550 -29.32 -6.69 6.45
N TYR A 551 -30.09 -7.37 5.61
CA TYR A 551 -31.00 -8.43 6.03
C TYR A 551 -30.62 -9.81 5.51
N THR A 552 -30.00 -9.86 4.34
CA THR A 552 -29.62 -11.12 3.71
C THR A 552 -28.29 -11.56 4.32
N PRO A 553 -28.24 -12.70 5.06
CA PRO A 553 -26.97 -13.27 5.48
C PRO A 553 -26.12 -13.50 4.24
N ASP A 554 -24.82 -13.26 4.32
CA ASP A 554 -23.91 -13.61 3.24
C ASP A 554 -24.11 -15.12 2.94
N PRO A 555 -24.52 -15.52 1.71
CA PRO A 555 -24.62 -16.94 1.36
C PRO A 555 -23.28 -17.60 1.71
N GLU A 556 -23.28 -18.79 2.32
CA GLU A 556 -22.08 -19.52 2.81
C GLU A 556 -20.86 -19.23 1.95
N SER A 557 -20.12 -18.18 2.33
CA SER A 557 -19.08 -17.62 1.48
C SER A 557 -17.95 -18.63 1.52
N LYS A 558 -17.49 -19.06 0.34
CA LYS A 558 -16.38 -20.02 0.26
C LYS A 558 -15.20 -19.50 1.07
N LYS A 559 -14.58 -20.36 1.86
CA LYS A 559 -13.45 -20.00 2.72
C LYS A 559 -12.15 -20.51 2.12
N VAL A 560 -11.06 -19.76 2.29
CA VAL A 560 -9.69 -20.18 1.95
C VAL A 560 -8.77 -19.77 3.10
N ALA A 561 -7.81 -20.63 3.44
CA ALA A 561 -6.76 -20.30 4.39
C ALA A 561 -5.45 -20.03 3.64
N LEU A 562 -4.89 -18.83 3.83
CA LEU A 562 -3.50 -18.54 3.47
C LEU A 562 -2.64 -18.85 4.70
N ILE A 563 -1.69 -19.76 4.55
CA ILE A 563 -0.79 -20.15 5.65
C ILE A 563 0.64 -19.77 5.31
N PHE A 564 1.37 -19.30 6.32
CA PHE A 564 2.71 -18.74 6.15
C PHE A 564 3.75 -19.57 6.88
N ASP A 565 4.67 -20.14 6.10
CA ASP A 565 5.69 -21.06 6.58
C ASP A 565 6.95 -20.28 6.96
N ALA A 566 7.13 -20.06 8.26
CA ALA A 566 8.30 -19.39 8.83
C ALA A 566 9.33 -20.43 9.29
N LEU A 567 10.18 -20.86 8.34
CA LEU A 567 11.09 -21.99 8.51
C LEU A 567 12.51 -21.59 8.94
N ASP A 568 13.19 -20.77 8.12
CA ASP A 568 14.61 -20.44 8.35
C ASP A 568 15.03 -19.01 7.96
N ASN A 569 14.16 -18.24 7.29
CA ASN A 569 14.41 -16.86 6.88
C ASN A 569 13.15 -15.99 7.18
N SER A 570 13.36 -14.74 7.57
CA SER A 570 12.33 -13.76 7.94
C SER A 570 12.09 -12.63 6.90
N ASP A 571 12.78 -12.63 5.77
CA ASP A 571 12.77 -11.53 4.78
C ASP A 571 11.34 -11.14 4.33
N GLY A 572 10.44 -12.11 4.17
CA GLY A 572 9.06 -11.87 3.71
C GLY A 572 8.09 -11.37 4.78
N ILE A 573 8.41 -11.51 6.08
CA ILE A 573 7.43 -11.32 7.17
C ILE A 573 6.85 -9.90 7.19
N SER A 574 7.71 -8.88 7.06
CA SER A 574 7.25 -7.48 7.10
C SER A 574 6.27 -7.16 5.97
N GLN A 575 6.54 -7.67 4.76
CA GLN A 575 5.66 -7.49 3.62
C GLN A 575 4.33 -8.23 3.82
N ILE A 576 4.37 -9.47 4.32
CA ILE A 576 3.18 -10.27 4.60
C ILE A 576 2.27 -9.55 5.61
N LEU A 577 2.81 -9.17 6.78
CA LEU A 577 2.04 -8.49 7.82
C LEU A 577 1.44 -7.17 7.33
N MET A 578 2.17 -6.42 6.50
CA MET A 578 1.66 -5.19 5.89
C MET A 578 0.45 -5.45 4.99
N VAL A 579 0.52 -6.46 4.11
CA VAL A 579 -0.61 -6.79 3.22
C VAL A 579 -1.79 -7.31 4.03
N LEU A 580 -1.58 -8.18 5.01
CA LEU A 580 -2.68 -8.67 5.86
C LEU A 580 -3.35 -7.52 6.61
N ASN A 581 -2.58 -6.61 7.21
CA ASN A 581 -3.12 -5.43 7.90
C ASN A 581 -3.92 -4.53 6.96
N LYS A 582 -3.42 -4.30 5.73
CA LYS A 582 -4.08 -3.48 4.71
C LYS A 582 -5.49 -3.97 4.36
N TYR A 583 -5.70 -5.28 4.34
CA TYR A 583 -7.01 -5.89 4.10
C TYR A 583 -7.79 -6.21 5.38
N GLY A 584 -7.23 -5.93 6.56
CA GLY A 584 -7.82 -6.32 7.85
C GLY A 584 -7.91 -7.84 8.05
N LEU A 585 -7.06 -8.62 7.38
CA LEU A 585 -7.10 -10.08 7.38
C LEU A 585 -6.32 -10.68 8.56
N LYS A 586 -6.87 -11.76 9.11
CA LYS A 586 -6.15 -12.69 10.00
C LYS A 586 -5.84 -13.97 9.24
N ALA A 587 -4.71 -14.58 9.58
CA ALA A 587 -4.15 -15.74 8.90
C ALA A 587 -3.32 -16.54 9.91
N THR A 588 -2.79 -17.68 9.47
CA THR A 588 -2.02 -18.60 10.32
C THR A 588 -0.56 -18.63 9.92
N PHE A 589 0.33 -18.42 10.88
CA PHE A 589 1.77 -18.57 10.71
C PHE A 589 2.22 -19.88 11.35
N PHE A 590 2.83 -20.76 10.56
CA PHE A 590 3.45 -21.98 11.05
C PHE A 590 4.91 -21.69 11.39
N LEU A 591 5.27 -21.85 12.67
CA LEU A 591 6.56 -21.49 13.23
C LEU A 591 7.28 -22.75 13.70
N ASN A 592 8.50 -23.00 13.22
CA ASN A 592 9.33 -24.05 13.79
C ASN A 592 10.17 -23.52 14.97
N GLY A 593 10.72 -24.43 15.78
CA GLY A 593 11.55 -24.05 16.92
C GLY A 593 12.85 -23.32 16.54
N GLU A 594 13.48 -23.66 15.41
CA GLU A 594 14.69 -22.98 14.92
C GLU A 594 14.42 -21.50 14.61
N PHE A 595 13.30 -21.18 13.95
CA PHE A 595 12.90 -19.84 13.62
C PHE A 595 12.60 -19.02 14.89
N ILE A 596 11.92 -19.61 15.88
CA ILE A 596 11.67 -18.97 17.18
C ILE A 596 12.98 -18.54 17.85
N ARG A 597 13.98 -19.43 17.85
CA ARG A 597 15.31 -19.15 18.45
C ARG A 597 16.12 -18.12 17.67
N ARG A 598 16.05 -18.13 16.33
CA ARG A 598 16.84 -17.24 15.46
C ARG A 598 16.25 -15.84 15.33
N PHE A 599 14.92 -15.73 15.27
CA PHE A 599 14.21 -14.48 15.01
C PHE A 599 13.17 -14.14 16.09
N PRO A 600 13.55 -14.06 17.39
CA PRO A 600 12.60 -13.91 18.49
C PRO A 600 11.78 -12.61 18.43
N ASN A 601 12.36 -11.53 17.89
CA ASN A 601 11.65 -10.25 17.73
C ASN A 601 10.57 -10.34 16.64
N VAL A 602 10.87 -11.05 15.54
CA VAL A 602 9.93 -11.25 14.43
C VAL A 602 8.75 -12.11 14.88
N VAL A 603 9.01 -13.17 15.66
CA VAL A 603 7.95 -14.02 16.22
C VAL A 603 7.02 -13.23 17.16
N LYS A 604 7.59 -12.36 18.00
CA LYS A 604 6.80 -11.44 18.83
C LYS A 604 5.95 -10.51 17.98
N GLU A 605 6.48 -10.01 16.87
CA GLU A 605 5.75 -9.13 15.96
C GLU A 605 4.57 -9.83 15.27
N ILE A 606 4.75 -11.07 14.80
CA ILE A 606 3.66 -11.91 14.25
C ILE A 606 2.56 -12.09 15.32
N SER A 607 2.95 -12.53 16.52
CA SER A 607 2.03 -12.77 17.64
C SER A 607 1.31 -11.50 18.10
N ASN A 608 2.01 -10.37 18.19
CA ASN A 608 1.44 -9.08 18.58
C ASN A 608 0.50 -8.49 17.52
N SER A 609 0.70 -8.85 16.25
CA SER A 609 -0.20 -8.47 15.16
C SER A 609 -1.54 -9.24 15.19
N GLY A 610 -1.70 -10.19 16.12
CA GLY A 610 -2.95 -10.90 16.37
C GLY A 610 -3.28 -11.97 15.33
N HIS A 611 -2.27 -12.49 14.63
CA HIS A 611 -2.41 -13.65 13.76
C HIS A 611 -2.40 -14.95 14.58
N GLU A 612 -3.05 -15.98 14.05
CA GLU A 612 -2.94 -17.32 14.62
C GLU A 612 -1.51 -17.83 14.41
N CYS A 613 -0.92 -18.45 15.43
CA CYS A 613 0.40 -19.05 15.36
C CYS A 613 0.25 -20.55 15.62
N ALA A 614 0.79 -21.37 14.73
CA ALA A 614 0.68 -22.83 14.73
C ALA A 614 2.07 -23.48 14.67
N SER A 615 2.14 -24.77 15.00
CA SER A 615 3.43 -25.49 15.09
C SER A 615 3.90 -26.01 13.72
N MET A 616 5.16 -25.73 13.36
CA MET A 616 5.85 -26.40 12.26
C MET A 616 6.93 -27.37 12.76
N PHE A 617 6.70 -27.93 13.96
CA PHE A 617 7.64 -28.79 14.67
C PHE A 617 8.90 -28.07 15.21
N TYR A 618 9.52 -28.58 16.26
CA TYR A 618 10.66 -27.89 16.90
C TYR A 618 11.96 -27.84 16.07
N THR A 619 12.07 -28.64 15.01
CA THR A 619 13.25 -28.76 14.12
C THR A 619 12.84 -28.90 12.66
N VAL A 620 13.81 -28.73 11.75
CA VAL A 620 13.65 -28.97 10.31
C VAL A 620 13.78 -30.45 9.91
N ALA A 621 13.68 -31.38 10.87
CA ALA A 621 13.88 -32.81 10.63
C ALA A 621 12.83 -33.36 9.65
N ASN A 622 13.28 -34.15 8.68
CA ASN A 622 12.37 -34.92 7.85
C ASN A 622 11.88 -36.14 8.64
N LEU A 623 10.62 -36.09 9.08
CA LEU A 623 10.00 -37.11 9.93
C LEU A 623 9.67 -38.43 9.21
N THR A 624 9.95 -38.52 7.91
CA THR A 624 9.78 -39.74 7.11
C THR A 624 11.11 -40.19 6.48
N SER A 625 12.26 -39.78 7.03
CA SER A 625 13.57 -40.17 6.50
C SER A 625 13.99 -41.57 6.93
N ASP A 626 14.59 -42.34 6.03
CA ASP A 626 15.18 -43.65 6.36
C ASP A 626 16.38 -43.54 7.31
N THR A 627 17.00 -42.36 7.41
CA THR A 627 18.17 -42.14 8.29
C THR A 627 17.78 -41.90 9.74
N PHE A 628 16.53 -41.51 10.00
CA PHE A 628 15.99 -41.24 11.32
C PHE A 628 14.50 -41.54 11.33
N ILE A 629 14.10 -42.63 12.00
CA ILE A 629 12.70 -43.05 12.12
C ILE A 629 12.17 -42.53 13.47
N PRO A 630 11.40 -41.42 13.49
CA PRO A 630 10.84 -40.92 14.74
C PRO A 630 9.77 -41.86 15.28
N ASP A 631 9.78 -42.09 16.60
CA ASP A 631 8.65 -42.72 17.29
C ASP A 631 7.59 -41.68 17.66
N LYS A 632 6.40 -42.16 18.05
CA LYS A 632 5.28 -41.32 18.48
C LYS A 632 5.68 -40.32 19.57
N LYS A 633 6.45 -40.79 20.57
CA LYS A 633 6.91 -39.98 21.70
C LYS A 633 7.85 -38.87 21.28
N TYR A 634 8.70 -39.09 20.28
CA TYR A 634 9.55 -38.06 19.71
C TYR A 634 8.72 -36.94 19.09
N ILE A 635 7.70 -37.29 18.31
CA ILE A 635 6.81 -36.30 17.68
C ILE A 635 6.06 -35.50 18.75
N MET A 636 5.42 -36.18 19.71
CA MET A 636 4.68 -35.52 20.80
C MET A 636 5.57 -34.57 21.62
N ARG A 637 6.78 -35.01 22.00
CA ARG A 637 7.75 -34.14 22.71
C ARG A 637 8.21 -32.96 21.85
N GLY A 638 8.35 -33.16 20.55
CA GLY A 638 8.73 -32.10 19.63
C GLY A 638 7.64 -31.03 19.49
N LEU A 639 6.38 -31.43 19.47
CA LEU A 639 5.25 -30.50 19.49
C LEU A 639 5.21 -29.70 20.80
N ALA A 640 5.22 -30.39 21.94
CA ALA A 640 5.22 -29.76 23.27
C ALA A 640 6.40 -28.79 23.45
N ARG A 641 7.60 -29.18 22.99
CA ARG A 641 8.77 -28.29 23.05
C ARG A 641 8.59 -27.03 22.21
N ASN A 642 7.98 -27.14 21.03
CA ASN A 642 7.76 -25.97 20.17
C ASN A 642 6.76 -25.00 20.81
N GLU A 643 5.72 -25.53 21.44
CA GLU A 643 4.72 -24.78 22.22
C GLU A 643 5.36 -24.07 23.41
N ASP A 644 6.14 -24.79 24.23
CA ASP A 644 6.87 -24.23 25.38
C ASP A 644 7.79 -23.07 24.97
N GLU A 645 8.55 -23.24 23.87
CA GLU A 645 9.47 -22.20 23.38
C GLU A 645 8.70 -20.96 22.88
N PHE A 646 7.55 -21.16 22.22
CA PHE A 646 6.70 -20.06 21.79
C PHE A 646 6.06 -19.32 22.98
N TYR A 647 5.55 -20.05 23.97
CA TYR A 647 4.96 -19.50 25.19
C TYR A 647 6.00 -18.71 25.99
N GLN A 648 7.20 -19.27 26.21
CA GLN A 648 8.29 -18.58 26.91
C GLN A 648 8.67 -17.25 26.25
N LEU A 649 8.59 -17.19 24.91
CA LEU A 649 8.95 -15.99 24.16
C LEU A 649 7.83 -14.94 24.15
N THR A 650 6.58 -15.37 23.97
CA THR A 650 5.45 -14.47 23.63
C THR A 650 4.42 -14.30 24.75
N GLY A 651 4.35 -15.25 25.69
CA GLY A 651 3.30 -15.35 26.70
C GLY A 651 1.94 -15.77 26.14
N LYS A 652 1.89 -16.27 24.90
CA LYS A 652 0.68 -16.79 24.25
C LYS A 652 0.87 -18.25 23.84
N GLU A 653 -0.22 -18.96 23.64
CA GLU A 653 -0.21 -20.35 23.19
C GLU A 653 -0.25 -20.45 21.66
N LEU A 654 0.32 -21.54 21.13
CA LEU A 654 0.09 -21.95 19.75
C LEU A 654 -1.34 -22.50 19.59
N SER A 655 -1.89 -22.41 18.39
CA SER A 655 -3.09 -23.17 18.05
C SER A 655 -2.73 -24.65 17.93
N LEU A 656 -3.70 -25.51 18.20
CA LEU A 656 -3.55 -26.97 18.08
C LEU A 656 -3.57 -27.45 16.62
N ALA A 657 -3.27 -26.57 15.67
CA ALA A 657 -2.97 -26.92 14.29
C ALA A 657 -1.46 -27.10 14.13
N TRP A 658 -1.04 -28.08 13.33
CA TRP A 658 0.38 -28.22 12.98
C TRP A 658 0.56 -28.90 11.62
N HIS A 659 1.72 -28.73 11.01
CA HIS A 659 2.18 -29.63 9.95
C HIS A 659 3.66 -29.93 10.12
N ALA A 660 4.09 -31.08 9.60
CA ALA A 660 5.51 -31.41 9.59
C ALA A 660 6.25 -30.54 8.55
N PRO A 661 7.56 -30.29 8.73
CA PRO A 661 8.37 -29.63 7.71
C PRO A 661 8.20 -30.31 6.34
N SER A 662 8.03 -29.51 5.29
CA SER A 662 7.72 -29.99 3.92
C SER A 662 6.41 -30.78 3.77
N TYR A 663 5.49 -30.70 4.74
CA TYR A 663 4.19 -31.38 4.75
C TYR A 663 4.28 -32.91 4.64
N VAL A 664 5.38 -33.52 5.12
CA VAL A 664 5.54 -34.98 5.11
C VAL A 664 4.54 -35.66 6.03
N TYR A 665 4.03 -36.83 5.64
CA TYR A 665 2.95 -37.52 6.36
C TYR A 665 3.22 -39.02 6.45
N SER A 666 2.81 -39.62 7.57
CA SER A 666 2.80 -41.06 7.84
C SER A 666 1.75 -41.37 8.92
N ASP A 667 1.34 -42.65 9.04
CA ASP A 667 0.36 -43.08 10.05
C ASP A 667 0.85 -42.76 11.48
N ILE A 668 2.16 -42.89 11.74
CA ILE A 668 2.77 -42.55 13.03
C ILE A 668 2.61 -41.05 13.34
N ILE A 669 2.72 -40.18 12.33
CA ILE A 669 2.54 -38.72 12.48
C ILE A 669 1.08 -38.41 12.83
N GLU A 670 0.12 -39.05 12.15
CA GLU A 670 -1.31 -38.86 12.42
C GLU A 670 -1.68 -39.34 13.81
N GLU A 671 -1.30 -40.56 14.19
CA GLU A 671 -1.55 -41.10 15.53
C GLU A 671 -0.92 -40.23 16.63
N ALA A 672 0.29 -39.71 16.40
CA ALA A 672 0.99 -38.81 17.33
C ALA A 672 0.25 -37.47 17.48
N SER A 673 -0.29 -36.96 16.38
CA SER A 673 -1.08 -35.72 16.37
C SER A 673 -2.32 -35.89 17.24
N ASP A 674 -3.09 -36.96 17.00
CA ASP A 674 -4.33 -37.24 17.73
C ASP A 674 -4.08 -37.44 19.24
N GLU A 675 -3.04 -38.19 19.63
CA GLU A 675 -2.72 -38.39 21.06
C GLU A 675 -2.20 -37.11 21.72
N ALA A 676 -1.54 -36.23 20.97
CA ALA A 676 -1.12 -34.91 21.45
C ALA A 676 -2.26 -33.88 21.48
N GLY A 677 -3.43 -34.18 20.91
CA GLY A 677 -4.56 -33.25 20.77
C GLY A 677 -4.41 -32.24 19.63
N TYR A 678 -3.51 -32.51 18.67
CA TYR A 678 -3.23 -31.66 17.53
C TYR A 678 -3.97 -32.12 16.26
N SER A 679 -4.43 -31.16 15.46
CA SER A 679 -4.94 -31.39 14.11
C SER A 679 -3.82 -31.22 13.07
N TYR A 680 -3.54 -32.29 12.32
CA TYR A 680 -2.54 -32.25 11.25
C TYR A 680 -3.07 -31.54 10.00
N VAL A 681 -2.40 -30.48 9.58
CA VAL A 681 -2.76 -29.67 8.42
C VAL A 681 -2.05 -30.22 7.17
N LYS A 682 -2.86 -30.68 6.21
CA LYS A 682 -2.37 -31.10 4.88
C LYS A 682 -2.45 -29.90 3.94
N SER A 683 -1.41 -29.67 3.14
CA SER A 683 -1.50 -28.67 2.08
C SER A 683 -2.46 -29.17 0.99
N SER A 684 -3.45 -28.35 0.64
CA SER A 684 -4.40 -28.65 -0.44
C SER A 684 -3.78 -28.46 -1.83
N VAL A 685 -2.69 -27.67 -1.94
CA VAL A 685 -2.07 -27.31 -3.22
C VAL A 685 -0.54 -27.25 -3.12
N LYS A 686 0.16 -27.59 -4.21
CA LYS A 686 1.60 -27.41 -4.33
C LYS A 686 1.88 -26.12 -5.08
N THR A 687 2.15 -25.04 -4.36
CA THR A 687 2.39 -23.71 -4.96
C THR A 687 3.68 -23.63 -5.77
N GLY A 688 4.70 -24.43 -5.42
CA GLY A 688 6.02 -24.36 -6.03
C GLY A 688 6.82 -23.11 -5.62
N ASP A 689 6.34 -22.37 -4.61
CA ASP A 689 6.96 -21.13 -4.11
C ASP A 689 8.39 -21.36 -3.58
N THR A 690 8.69 -22.57 -3.09
CA THR A 690 10.04 -22.93 -2.63
C THR A 690 10.93 -23.54 -3.71
N ASN A 691 10.49 -23.58 -4.97
CA ASN A 691 11.33 -24.07 -6.07
C ASN A 691 12.34 -22.99 -6.49
N THR A 692 13.62 -23.27 -6.28
CA THR A 692 14.73 -22.41 -6.70
C THR A 692 15.11 -22.68 -8.15
N ILE A 693 15.88 -21.77 -8.75
CA ILE A 693 16.42 -21.91 -10.11
C ILE A 693 17.27 -23.20 -10.23
N GLU A 694 18.10 -23.50 -9.23
CA GLU A 694 18.95 -24.69 -9.22
C GLU A 694 18.13 -25.97 -9.16
N LYS A 695 17.06 -25.97 -8.35
CA LYS A 695 16.15 -27.11 -8.27
C LYS A 695 15.46 -27.33 -9.62
N ALA A 696 14.94 -26.26 -10.22
CA ALA A 696 14.28 -26.29 -11.52
C ALA A 696 15.21 -26.84 -12.61
N ALA A 697 16.45 -26.35 -12.66
CA ALA A 697 17.49 -26.83 -13.58
C ALA A 697 17.80 -28.33 -13.36
N ARG A 698 17.97 -28.75 -12.09
CA ARG A 698 18.27 -30.15 -11.75
C ARG A 698 17.13 -31.11 -12.10
N THR A 699 15.88 -30.67 -11.99
CA THR A 699 14.70 -31.50 -12.28
C THR A 699 14.22 -31.38 -13.74
N GLY A 700 14.86 -30.55 -14.56
CA GLY A 700 14.45 -30.33 -15.95
C GLY A 700 13.09 -29.63 -16.09
N THR A 701 12.68 -28.87 -15.08
CA THR A 701 11.40 -28.14 -15.06
C THR A 701 11.64 -26.64 -15.20
N PRO A 702 10.75 -25.87 -15.86
CA PRO A 702 10.90 -24.42 -15.93
C PRO A 702 10.74 -23.77 -14.56
N TYR A 703 11.47 -22.67 -14.32
CA TYR A 703 11.22 -21.80 -13.17
C TYR A 703 9.86 -21.11 -13.32
N ILE A 704 9.13 -20.97 -12.22
CA ILE A 704 7.79 -20.35 -12.18
C ILE A 704 7.86 -19.10 -11.30
N SER A 705 7.60 -17.94 -11.90
CA SER A 705 7.52 -16.66 -11.18
C SER A 705 6.30 -16.61 -10.26
N SER A 706 6.38 -15.80 -9.20
CA SER A 706 5.27 -15.53 -8.27
C SER A 706 3.99 -15.12 -9.01
N GLY A 707 4.08 -14.25 -10.01
CA GLY A 707 2.92 -13.87 -10.84
C GLY A 707 2.30 -15.07 -11.57
N THR A 708 3.12 -16.00 -12.07
CA THR A 708 2.62 -17.20 -12.74
C THR A 708 2.00 -18.18 -11.73
N ILE A 709 2.53 -18.26 -10.50
CA ILE A 709 1.91 -19.02 -9.40
C ILE A 709 0.51 -18.47 -9.11
N VAL A 710 0.33 -17.15 -9.02
CA VAL A 710 -0.99 -16.51 -8.83
C VAL A 710 -1.94 -16.83 -9.99
N GLU A 711 -1.48 -16.74 -11.23
CA GLU A 711 -2.29 -17.09 -12.42
C GLU A 711 -2.75 -18.55 -12.42
N ASN A 712 -1.92 -19.48 -11.94
CA ASN A 712 -2.26 -20.90 -11.85
C ASN A 712 -3.24 -21.16 -10.71
N LEU A 713 -2.96 -20.63 -9.51
CA LEU A 713 -3.85 -20.77 -8.35
C LEU A 713 -5.25 -20.22 -8.63
N ALA A 714 -5.34 -19.07 -9.30
CA ALA A 714 -6.61 -18.43 -9.58
C ALA A 714 -7.55 -19.25 -10.50
N LYS A 715 -7.05 -20.28 -11.18
CA LYS A 715 -7.86 -21.19 -12.02
C LYS A 715 -8.44 -22.36 -11.22
N GLU A 716 -7.90 -22.63 -10.03
CA GLU A 716 -8.13 -23.84 -9.24
C GLU A 716 -8.49 -23.51 -7.79
N PHE A 717 -9.05 -22.32 -7.53
CA PHE A 717 -9.52 -21.98 -6.19
C PHE A 717 -10.74 -22.82 -5.80
N GLU A 718 -10.65 -23.44 -4.64
CA GLU A 718 -11.68 -24.33 -4.08
C GLU A 718 -12.08 -23.89 -2.68
N ASP A 719 -13.32 -24.22 -2.29
CA ASP A 719 -13.76 -24.00 -0.91
C ASP A 719 -12.94 -24.84 0.05
N LYS A 720 -12.58 -24.27 1.20
CA LYS A 720 -11.72 -24.86 2.23
C LYS A 720 -10.29 -25.19 1.75
N GLN A 721 -9.83 -24.58 0.66
CA GLN A 721 -8.45 -24.77 0.20
C GLN A 721 -7.46 -24.10 1.16
N ILE A 722 -6.36 -24.79 1.44
CA ILE A 722 -5.23 -24.31 2.25
C ILE A 722 -4.05 -24.05 1.33
N ILE A 723 -3.62 -22.79 1.22
CA ILE A 723 -2.57 -22.35 0.30
C ILE A 723 -1.31 -21.97 1.09
N PRO A 724 -0.21 -22.75 0.98
CA PRO A 724 1.03 -22.47 1.68
C PRO A 724 1.91 -21.44 0.97
N ILE A 725 2.43 -20.49 1.74
CA ILE A 725 3.29 -19.39 1.29
C ILE A 725 4.56 -19.38 2.14
N SER A 726 5.73 -19.40 1.49
CA SER A 726 7.00 -19.33 2.22
C SER A 726 7.24 -17.92 2.77
N CYS A 727 7.86 -17.79 3.94
CA CYS A 727 8.32 -16.50 4.46
C CYS A 727 9.73 -16.11 3.97
N GLY A 728 10.36 -16.96 3.16
CA GLY A 728 11.72 -16.80 2.65
C GLY A 728 12.50 -18.12 2.67
N LEU A 729 13.68 -18.13 2.06
CA LEU A 729 14.60 -19.26 2.10
C LEU A 729 16.01 -18.78 2.45
N SER A 730 16.73 -19.57 3.25
CA SER A 730 18.14 -19.30 3.55
C SER A 730 19.11 -19.76 2.46
N TYR A 731 18.66 -20.60 1.53
CA TYR A 731 19.52 -21.23 0.53
C TYR A 731 18.82 -21.42 -0.83
N GLY A 732 19.64 -21.36 -1.89
CA GLY A 732 19.22 -21.43 -3.29
C GLY A 732 18.70 -20.09 -3.81
N THR A 733 18.60 -19.98 -5.14
CA THR A 733 18.29 -18.71 -5.79
C THR A 733 16.84 -18.66 -6.22
N ARG A 734 16.09 -17.67 -5.72
CA ARG A 734 14.74 -17.34 -6.17
C ARG A 734 14.61 -15.81 -6.32
N PRO A 735 14.40 -15.29 -7.55
CA PRO A 735 14.27 -13.86 -7.79
C PRO A 735 13.03 -13.20 -7.18
N ASP A 736 11.95 -13.95 -7.00
CA ASP A 736 10.66 -13.44 -6.54
C ASP A 736 9.83 -14.52 -5.85
N TYR A 737 9.32 -14.24 -4.66
CA TYR A 737 8.51 -15.14 -3.84
C TYR A 737 7.02 -14.82 -3.96
N LEU A 738 6.15 -15.78 -3.65
CA LEU A 738 4.70 -15.60 -3.71
C LEU A 738 4.22 -14.48 -2.77
N TYR A 739 4.90 -14.26 -1.64
CA TYR A 739 4.59 -13.12 -0.77
C TYR A 739 4.80 -11.76 -1.46
N ASN A 740 5.65 -11.68 -2.50
CA ASN A 740 5.81 -10.46 -3.29
C ASN A 740 4.56 -10.15 -4.15
N LYS A 741 3.68 -11.14 -4.37
CA LYS A 741 2.40 -11.02 -5.09
C LYS A 741 1.19 -11.34 -4.20
N LEU A 742 1.34 -11.17 -2.88
CA LEU A 742 0.27 -11.47 -1.93
C LEU A 742 -0.93 -10.52 -2.10
N ASP A 743 -0.70 -9.25 -2.43
CA ASP A 743 -1.77 -8.26 -2.65
C ASP A 743 -2.65 -8.70 -3.85
N GLU A 744 -2.02 -9.16 -4.93
CA GLU A 744 -2.68 -9.71 -6.11
C GLU A 744 -3.41 -11.04 -5.82
N LEU A 745 -2.79 -11.95 -5.08
CA LEU A 745 -3.41 -13.22 -4.68
C LEU A 745 -4.66 -13.00 -3.82
N VAL A 746 -4.58 -12.12 -2.82
CA VAL A 746 -5.71 -11.74 -1.96
C VAL A 746 -6.82 -11.12 -2.79
N SER A 747 -6.50 -10.16 -3.67
CA SER A 747 -7.51 -9.55 -4.54
C SER A 747 -8.17 -10.57 -5.48
N ALA A 748 -7.43 -11.60 -5.94
CA ALA A 748 -7.99 -12.65 -6.80
C ALA A 748 -9.00 -13.53 -6.06
N LEU A 749 -8.65 -13.97 -4.85
CA LEU A 749 -9.54 -14.73 -3.96
C LEU A 749 -10.81 -13.94 -3.64
N LEU A 750 -10.65 -12.70 -3.18
CA LEU A 750 -11.76 -11.80 -2.86
C LEU A 750 -12.66 -11.56 -4.09
N GLY A 751 -12.04 -11.32 -5.26
CA GLY A 751 -12.75 -11.11 -6.52
C GLY A 751 -13.59 -12.31 -6.98
N GLN A 752 -13.19 -13.53 -6.61
CA GLN A 752 -13.95 -14.76 -6.86
C GLN A 752 -14.96 -15.10 -5.74
N GLY A 753 -15.04 -14.28 -4.68
CA GLY A 753 -16.01 -14.45 -3.60
C GLY A 753 -15.53 -15.25 -2.41
N PHE A 754 -14.22 -15.51 -2.29
CA PHE A 754 -13.68 -16.23 -1.14
C PHE A 754 -13.44 -15.30 0.05
N LYS A 755 -13.80 -15.76 1.25
CA LYS A 755 -13.32 -15.18 2.52
C LYS A 755 -11.99 -15.82 2.90
N ILE A 756 -11.03 -14.99 3.25
CA ILE A 756 -9.73 -15.45 3.73
C ILE A 756 -9.79 -15.51 5.25
N VAL A 757 -9.49 -16.68 5.81
CA VAL A 757 -9.66 -16.97 7.24
C VAL A 757 -8.42 -17.69 7.80
N PRO A 758 -8.22 -17.67 9.13
CA PRO A 758 -7.27 -18.57 9.79
C PRO A 758 -7.58 -20.04 9.48
N VAL A 759 -6.56 -20.90 9.53
CA VAL A 759 -6.69 -22.32 9.18
C VAL A 759 -7.68 -23.04 10.08
N SER A 760 -7.81 -22.63 11.35
CA SER A 760 -8.81 -23.12 12.31
C SER A 760 -10.23 -23.12 11.75
N ASP A 761 -10.60 -22.07 11.00
CA ASP A 761 -11.96 -21.85 10.50
C ASP A 761 -12.29 -22.71 9.27
N VAL A 762 -11.29 -23.43 8.78
CA VAL A 762 -11.36 -24.35 7.63
C VAL A 762 -11.36 -25.81 8.11
N ILE A 763 -10.58 -26.12 9.14
CA ILE A 763 -10.37 -27.50 9.62
C ILE A 763 -11.27 -27.91 10.79
N TRP A 764 -11.85 -26.97 11.54
CA TRP A 764 -12.71 -27.23 12.71
C TRP A 764 -14.16 -26.81 12.53
#